data_AF-A0AAE1C460-F1
#
_entry.id   AF-A0AAE1C460-F1
#
_cell.length_a   1.000
_cell.length_b   1.000
_cell.length_c   1.000
_cell.angle_alpha   90.00
_cell.angle_beta   90.00
_cell.angle_gamma   90.00
#
_symmetry.space_group_name_H-M   'P 1'
#
loop_
_entity.id
_entity.type
_entity.pdbx_description
1 polymer ?
#
loop_
_entity_poly.entity_id
_entity_poly.type
_entity_poly.pdbx_seq_one_letter_code
_entity_poly.pdbx_strand_id
1 'polypeptide(L)'
;MTRPCNGLRRRTKRDYLTEALRNGGKNGLTWRPPIAKKRDISHWNVARRVGWRKYTVNKQRHAADQPWPLSHSSEPLLERIVASYIQETPRLSDPLQASWHASYQITTKDHQHLRSRGWQLNDLKEWSQILSQSDVSTAATRLAERVRSRGPSRVPIMLLTKLLRRPYINAPALRTLLSVSWEMLLYRSSLCQIYTSDNTVFVIFLRLLRHARVVWPTAIENIADLLLQNLPSIRAGYKKDYKTPARLTHMLNAALRLITIRTAVEPMHNTEPQEAAVVRILSFMSEQHPQLQITREGFRAVIRIQLTMKKTPREQEWGKLKALSWPPWKQDRTAMDALITPEYGVTRALSTLGGMREAGYGFLAWENSAQLLAGWDVDRTPTIQSRMLLGSGWGTHNGQEAENWAARIIATRTAQEAWAAYLAYEESEVPAHELVHLAILEKLYREEKRQKEEMVKTSTSRKKRRSPLMPGDTREVEPLPPSTHLYTYTSRPVPTVQSFFVQLRGQGHRLRGHALSFAVAHAKSLEQGIEYLLSVQDIEPAISSLLSAIPDVRIREVPDYLFASYIQLLCHFTNAPLSRMYDELPFEIPAFMHDVRILSGWSSHRQPVVFALHLLQLRGTLYRPAWIAVLHALNRSMVARGLHSHRAIQRNAMLLTGDGNVRICHGHIIAYRLAQRTVSMLEQINVDLDIAGLHSLCINVNNLTWNCWHTLNHGGSTQPLDEREGADQRLLLAEAMDILRTRKHTVWLKHHFWRLVGESATYPPNLRHRSTSHVPMQPRFLNTPGPAVIHAYVRALGWAGDYDGILEVVRWMVEHESVLKHARERDRNGEDMLRLSLIAARGFMERAWLVSDTPRTAPEHKDEQSSKDVLPAFPPETEEEGVPHILRVMQTPAPIEIIAEVRELVESVEAWQGWATDAEVEEYFADRRFRELLDTTASKN
;
A
#
# COMPACT_ATOMS: atom_id res chain seq x y z
N MET A 1 -0.63 68.22 -20.59
CA MET A 1 -1.03 67.24 -19.56
C MET A 1 -0.50 65.85 -19.94
N THR A 2 0.69 65.52 -19.46
CA THR A 2 1.42 64.28 -19.72
C THR A 2 0.95 63.17 -18.77
N ARG A 3 0.40 62.07 -19.31
CA ARG A 3 0.01 60.89 -18.54
C ARG A 3 1.25 60.03 -18.21
N PRO A 4 1.36 59.45 -17.00
CA PRO A 4 2.55 58.74 -16.55
C PRO A 4 2.61 57.29 -17.03
N CYS A 5 3.84 56.80 -17.16
CA CYS A 5 4.23 55.46 -17.61
C CYS A 5 3.54 54.32 -16.84
N ASN A 6 2.95 53.38 -17.58
CA ASN A 6 2.47 52.11 -17.06
C ASN A 6 3.64 51.25 -16.55
N GLY A 7 3.75 51.10 -15.23
CA GLY A 7 4.66 50.15 -14.59
C GLY A 7 4.39 48.71 -15.05
N LEU A 8 5.44 48.03 -15.50
CA LEU A 8 5.44 46.60 -15.86
C LEU A 8 4.90 45.75 -14.69
N ARG A 9 3.64 45.33 -14.79
CA ARG A 9 3.05 44.33 -13.89
C ARG A 9 3.64 42.96 -14.22
N ARG A 10 4.48 42.41 -13.33
CA ARG A 10 5.08 41.05 -13.42
C ARG A 10 4.00 39.99 -13.68
N ARG A 11 3.99 39.44 -14.90
CA ARG A 11 3.14 38.30 -15.32
C ARG A 11 3.51 37.03 -14.52
N THR A 12 2.52 36.25 -14.08
CA THR A 12 2.77 34.91 -13.50
C THR A 12 3.26 33.94 -14.59
N LYS A 13 4.27 33.12 -14.26
CA LYS A 13 4.97 32.22 -15.19
C LYS A 13 4.03 31.14 -15.75
N ARG A 14 3.81 31.11 -17.07
CA ARG A 14 3.04 30.07 -17.79
C ARG A 14 3.81 28.74 -17.80
N ASP A 15 3.10 27.61 -17.71
CA ASP A 15 3.72 26.27 -17.69
C ASP A 15 3.75 25.63 -19.08
N TYR A 16 4.66 26.12 -19.91
CA TYR A 16 4.78 25.76 -21.32
C TYR A 16 4.91 24.24 -21.56
N LEU A 17 5.69 23.54 -20.72
CA LEU A 17 5.93 22.10 -20.86
C LEU A 17 4.68 21.27 -20.56
N THR A 18 3.90 21.65 -19.54
CA THR A 18 2.68 20.92 -19.19
C THR A 18 1.61 21.10 -20.27
N GLU A 19 1.51 22.30 -20.84
CA GLU A 19 0.62 22.58 -21.98
C GLU A 19 1.05 21.82 -23.24
N ALA A 20 2.35 21.79 -23.57
CA ALA A 20 2.88 21.04 -24.70
C ALA A 20 2.59 19.53 -24.60
N LEU A 21 2.80 18.93 -23.43
CA LEU A 21 2.50 17.51 -23.22
C LEU A 21 0.99 17.21 -23.34
N ARG A 22 0.12 18.12 -22.89
CA ARG A 22 -1.34 17.98 -23.04
C ARG A 22 -1.78 18.06 -24.49
N ASN A 23 -1.25 19.04 -25.24
CA ASN A 23 -1.55 19.21 -26.65
C ASN A 23 -1.04 18.02 -27.48
N GLY A 24 0.07 17.39 -27.07
CA GLY A 24 0.59 16.15 -27.67
C GLY A 24 -0.13 14.87 -27.23
N GLY A 25 -1.34 14.95 -26.65
CA GLY A 25 -2.14 13.78 -26.24
C GLY A 25 -1.69 13.08 -24.94
N LYS A 26 -0.61 13.55 -24.29
CA LYS A 26 -0.01 12.89 -23.12
C LYS A 26 -0.62 13.36 -21.79
N ASN A 27 -1.94 13.35 -21.72
CA ASN A 27 -2.70 13.83 -20.56
C ASN A 27 -2.34 13.10 -19.25
N GLY A 28 -2.01 11.79 -19.34
CA GLY A 28 -1.63 10.95 -18.19
C GLY A 28 -0.27 11.28 -17.57
N LEU A 29 0.62 11.99 -18.27
CA LEU A 29 1.92 12.40 -17.73
C LEU A 29 1.83 13.66 -16.86
N THR A 30 0.70 14.37 -16.93
CA THR A 30 0.52 15.64 -16.22
C THR A 30 -0.32 15.42 -14.96
N TRP A 31 0.19 15.87 -13.81
CA TRP A 31 -0.59 15.83 -12.57
C TRP A 31 -1.87 16.65 -12.71
N ARG A 32 -3.01 15.98 -12.49
CA ARG A 32 -4.32 16.62 -12.28
C ARG A 32 -4.64 16.51 -10.79
N PRO A 33 -5.06 17.60 -10.12
CA PRO A 33 -5.61 17.46 -8.79
C PRO A 33 -6.86 16.57 -8.85
N PRO A 34 -6.96 15.51 -8.04
CA PRO A 34 -8.05 14.52 -8.11
C PRO A 34 -9.44 15.10 -7.77
N ILE A 35 -9.48 16.32 -7.25
CA ILE A 35 -10.70 17.08 -6.99
C ILE A 35 -10.36 18.53 -7.31
N ALA A 36 -11.23 19.27 -8.01
CA ALA A 36 -11.05 20.70 -8.31
C ALA A 36 -10.73 21.56 -7.06
N LYS A 37 -11.01 21.02 -5.86
CA LYS A 37 -10.77 21.63 -4.54
C LYS A 37 -9.35 21.41 -3.96
N LYS A 38 -8.61 20.33 -4.28
CA LYS A 38 -7.24 20.12 -3.77
C LYS A 38 -6.23 20.80 -4.69
N ARG A 39 -5.50 21.81 -4.20
CA ARG A 39 -4.69 22.73 -5.03
C ARG A 39 -3.21 22.29 -5.10
N ASP A 40 -2.59 22.41 -6.28
CA ASP A 40 -1.15 22.14 -6.50
C ASP A 40 -0.31 23.13 -5.68
N ILE A 41 0.41 22.65 -4.66
CA ILE A 41 1.32 23.47 -3.85
C ILE A 41 2.72 23.62 -4.48
N SER A 42 3.00 22.92 -5.59
CA SER A 42 4.35 22.79 -6.14
C SER A 42 4.91 24.03 -6.85
N HIS A 43 4.11 25.10 -6.95
CA HIS A 43 4.51 26.41 -7.47
C HIS A 43 4.43 27.53 -6.42
N TRP A 44 4.14 27.17 -5.17
CA TRP A 44 3.94 28.16 -4.13
C TRP A 44 5.27 28.66 -3.59
N ASN A 45 5.46 29.98 -3.61
CA ASN A 45 6.55 30.60 -2.86
C ASN A 45 6.14 30.56 -1.38
N VAL A 46 6.85 29.74 -0.62
CA VAL A 46 6.65 29.48 0.81
C VAL A 46 6.56 30.81 1.61
N ALA A 47 7.20 31.89 1.14
CA ALA A 47 7.20 33.19 1.81
C ALA A 47 5.94 34.08 1.59
N ARG A 48 4.96 33.71 0.75
CA ARG A 48 3.83 34.61 0.41
C ARG A 48 2.51 34.24 1.11
N ARG A 49 2.17 34.95 2.20
CA ARG A 49 0.87 34.86 2.93
C ARG A 49 -0.38 35.08 2.05
N VAL A 50 -0.33 35.95 1.03
CA VAL A 50 -1.50 36.32 0.18
C VAL A 50 -1.46 35.66 -1.22
N GLY A 51 -0.56 34.69 -1.43
CA GLY A 51 -0.33 34.07 -2.75
C GLY A 51 -1.57 33.40 -3.36
N TRP A 52 -2.45 32.85 -2.52
CA TRP A 52 -3.61 32.05 -2.95
C TRP A 52 -4.73 32.87 -3.57
N ARG A 53 -5.09 34.01 -2.98
CA ARG A 53 -6.08 34.93 -3.57
C ARG A 53 -5.60 35.40 -4.94
N LYS A 54 -4.31 35.75 -5.06
CA LYS A 54 -3.67 36.15 -6.34
C LYS A 54 -3.61 35.00 -7.36
N TYR A 55 -3.26 33.78 -6.97
CA TYR A 55 -3.26 32.62 -7.87
C TYR A 55 -4.66 32.31 -8.40
N THR A 56 -5.69 32.34 -7.53
CA THR A 56 -7.06 32.01 -7.92
C THR A 56 -7.61 33.03 -8.93
N VAL A 57 -7.38 34.33 -8.66
CA VAL A 57 -7.69 35.42 -9.59
C VAL A 57 -6.93 35.28 -10.91
N ASN A 58 -5.63 34.93 -10.88
CA ASN A 58 -4.85 34.75 -12.10
C ASN A 58 -5.24 33.49 -12.89
N LYS A 59 -5.60 32.39 -12.22
CA LYS A 59 -6.08 31.17 -12.87
C LYS A 59 -7.41 31.42 -13.57
N GLN A 60 -8.31 32.19 -12.96
CA GLN A 60 -9.57 32.62 -13.58
C GLN A 60 -9.32 33.52 -14.80
N ARG A 61 -8.36 34.46 -14.71
CA ARG A 61 -7.93 35.28 -15.86
C ARG A 61 -7.38 34.41 -17.00
N HIS A 62 -6.48 33.48 -16.70
CA HIS A 62 -5.84 32.63 -17.71
C HIS A 62 -6.74 31.52 -18.26
N ALA A 63 -7.85 31.19 -17.60
CA ALA A 63 -8.85 30.26 -18.14
C ALA A 63 -9.63 30.86 -19.32
N ALA A 64 -9.68 32.19 -19.41
CA ALA A 64 -10.31 32.92 -20.51
C ALA A 64 -9.33 33.23 -21.67
N ASP A 65 -8.02 33.00 -21.48
CA ASP A 65 -7.02 33.22 -22.52
C ASP A 65 -7.04 32.03 -23.52
N GLN A 66 -7.32 32.28 -24.81
CA GLN A 66 -7.11 31.28 -25.86
C GLN A 66 -5.63 30.85 -25.90
N PRO A 67 -5.30 29.57 -26.16
CA PRO A 67 -3.92 29.10 -26.21
C PRO A 67 -3.20 29.71 -27.41
N TRP A 68 -2.51 30.83 -27.20
CA TRP A 68 -1.62 31.42 -28.20
C TRP A 68 -0.52 30.43 -28.61
N PRO A 69 -0.16 30.34 -29.92
CA PRO A 69 1.02 29.60 -30.38
C PRO A 69 2.28 30.05 -29.63
N LEU A 70 3.13 29.10 -29.21
CA LEU A 70 4.34 29.37 -28.41
C LEU A 70 5.39 30.25 -29.12
N SER A 71 5.20 30.53 -30.41
CA SER A 71 6.07 31.28 -31.32
C SER A 71 6.17 32.79 -31.05
N HIS A 72 5.25 33.40 -30.29
CA HIS A 72 5.14 34.88 -30.21
C HIS A 72 5.72 35.56 -28.93
N SER A 73 6.45 34.83 -28.07
CA SER A 73 7.10 35.44 -26.89
C SER A 73 8.53 35.90 -27.20
N SER A 74 8.94 37.09 -26.73
CA SER A 74 10.27 37.66 -26.94
C SER A 74 11.34 37.19 -25.94
N GLU A 75 10.97 36.48 -24.85
CA GLU A 75 11.90 36.01 -23.82
C GLU A 75 12.39 34.57 -24.09
N PRO A 76 13.71 34.33 -24.22
CA PRO A 76 14.28 33.00 -24.43
C PRO A 76 14.30 32.20 -23.11
N LEU A 77 13.22 31.47 -22.84
CA LEU A 77 13.10 30.54 -21.71
C LEU A 77 13.31 29.10 -22.19
N LEU A 78 14.24 28.36 -21.56
CA LEU A 78 14.51 26.97 -21.93
C LEU A 78 13.26 26.07 -21.85
N GLU A 79 12.38 26.26 -20.85
CA GLU A 79 11.11 25.52 -20.75
C GLU A 79 10.22 25.71 -21.99
N ARG A 80 10.24 26.90 -22.59
CA ARG A 80 9.48 27.22 -23.81
C ARG A 80 10.10 26.57 -25.04
N ILE A 81 11.42 26.63 -25.19
CA ILE A 81 12.15 26.04 -26.33
C ILE A 81 11.95 24.52 -26.38
N VAL A 82 11.99 23.86 -25.22
CA VAL A 82 11.69 22.42 -25.14
C VAL A 82 10.21 22.14 -25.42
N ALA A 83 9.30 23.00 -24.95
CA ALA A 83 7.87 22.86 -25.20
C ALA A 83 7.49 23.01 -26.68
N SER A 84 8.09 23.96 -27.41
CA SER A 84 7.89 24.11 -28.85
C SER A 84 8.41 22.88 -29.61
N TYR A 85 9.58 22.36 -29.24
CA TYR A 85 10.10 21.12 -29.82
C TYR A 85 9.14 19.94 -29.61
N ILE A 86 8.58 19.78 -28.40
CA ILE A 86 7.60 18.72 -28.08
C ILE A 86 6.33 18.85 -28.93
N GLN A 87 5.84 20.07 -29.20
CA GLN A 87 4.63 20.29 -29.99
C GLN A 87 4.84 20.07 -31.50
N GLU A 88 6.05 20.34 -32.00
CA GLU A 88 6.37 20.20 -33.43
C GLU A 88 6.79 18.78 -33.82
N THR A 89 7.34 17.99 -32.89
CA THR A 89 7.72 16.59 -33.13
C THR A 89 6.57 15.72 -33.70
N PRO A 90 5.35 15.70 -33.13
CA PRO A 90 4.25 14.90 -33.70
C PRO A 90 3.76 15.44 -35.05
N ARG A 91 3.82 16.76 -35.29
CA ARG A 91 3.44 17.37 -36.59
C ARG A 91 4.38 16.98 -37.73
N LEU A 92 5.66 16.78 -37.42
CA LEU A 92 6.68 16.31 -38.36
C LEU A 92 6.58 14.79 -38.64
N SER A 93 5.82 14.05 -37.84
CA SER A 93 5.69 12.59 -37.93
C SER A 93 4.39 12.13 -38.62
N ASP A 94 3.48 13.06 -38.93
CA ASP A 94 2.19 12.76 -39.58
C ASP A 94 2.38 12.71 -41.11
N PRO A 95 2.23 11.52 -41.75
CA PRO A 95 2.49 11.35 -43.19
C PRO A 95 1.54 12.14 -44.08
N LEU A 96 0.40 12.62 -43.55
CA LEU A 96 -0.61 13.37 -44.30
C LEU A 96 -0.40 14.90 -44.28
N GLN A 97 0.48 15.42 -43.41
CA GLN A 97 0.71 16.87 -43.26
C GLN A 97 2.19 17.30 -43.35
N ALA A 98 3.14 16.37 -43.40
CA ALA A 98 4.57 16.72 -43.41
C ALA A 98 5.06 17.07 -44.83
N SER A 99 5.60 18.27 -45.01
CA SER A 99 6.65 18.51 -46.01
C SER A 99 7.88 17.71 -45.60
N TRP A 100 8.27 16.71 -46.39
CA TRP A 100 9.18 15.61 -46.03
C TRP A 100 10.62 16.03 -45.65
N HIS A 101 10.92 17.34 -45.60
CA HIS A 101 12.25 17.90 -45.33
C HIS A 101 12.29 19.10 -44.34
N ALA A 102 11.18 19.49 -43.70
CA ALA A 102 11.21 20.64 -42.78
C ALA A 102 11.87 20.28 -41.44
N SER A 103 13.18 20.52 -41.30
CA SER A 103 13.86 20.46 -40.01
C SER A 103 13.31 21.52 -39.05
N TYR A 104 13.17 21.18 -37.75
CA TYR A 104 12.76 22.13 -36.71
C TYR A 104 13.63 23.41 -36.76
N GLN A 105 13.03 24.55 -37.11
CA GLN A 105 13.75 25.83 -37.24
C GLN A 105 13.78 26.57 -35.89
N ILE A 106 14.92 26.51 -35.20
CA ILE A 106 15.15 27.29 -33.98
C ILE A 106 15.39 28.76 -34.34
N THR A 107 14.72 29.69 -33.64
CA THR A 107 15.01 31.12 -33.82
C THR A 107 16.46 31.44 -33.48
N THR A 108 17.10 32.36 -34.21
CA THR A 108 18.51 32.73 -33.98
C THR A 108 18.79 33.13 -32.53
N LYS A 109 17.84 33.80 -31.87
CA LYS A 109 17.90 34.18 -30.44
C LYS A 109 17.87 32.98 -29.50
N ASP A 110 17.00 32.00 -29.75
CA ASP A 110 16.93 30.78 -28.93
C ASP A 110 18.20 29.92 -29.12
N HIS A 111 18.74 29.86 -30.33
CA HIS A 111 19.98 29.15 -30.62
C HIS A 111 21.20 29.78 -29.93
N GLN A 112 21.29 31.12 -29.91
CA GLN A 112 22.29 31.85 -29.12
C GLN A 112 22.14 31.59 -27.61
N HIS A 113 20.90 31.55 -27.11
CA HIS A 113 20.62 31.24 -25.69
C HIS A 113 21.13 29.84 -25.29
N LEU A 114 20.90 28.82 -26.13
CA LEU A 114 21.39 27.46 -25.88
C LEU A 114 22.92 27.38 -25.90
N ARG A 115 23.56 27.99 -26.91
CA ARG A 115 25.03 28.02 -27.01
C ARG A 115 25.69 28.72 -25.83
N SER A 116 25.09 29.81 -25.31
CA SER A 116 25.62 30.53 -24.15
C SER A 116 25.74 29.68 -22.87
N ARG A 117 25.01 28.56 -22.79
CA ARG A 117 25.04 27.60 -21.67
C ARG A 117 25.68 26.26 -22.04
N GLY A 118 26.26 26.15 -23.23
CA GLY A 118 26.92 24.94 -23.72
C GLY A 118 25.97 23.84 -24.16
N TRP A 119 24.71 24.17 -24.51
CA TRP A 119 23.70 23.21 -24.95
C TRP A 119 23.59 23.12 -26.46
N GLN A 120 23.37 21.89 -26.97
CA GLN A 120 23.23 21.56 -28.38
C GLN A 120 21.77 21.20 -28.73
N LEU A 121 21.42 21.24 -30.03
CA LEU A 121 20.11 20.79 -30.52
C LEU A 121 19.83 19.32 -30.16
N ASN A 122 20.85 18.47 -30.17
CA ASN A 122 20.71 17.06 -29.77
C ASN A 122 20.28 16.93 -28.29
N ASP A 123 20.69 17.86 -27.43
CA ASP A 123 20.28 17.88 -26.03
C ASP A 123 18.77 18.14 -25.90
N LEU A 124 18.21 19.04 -26.74
CA LEU A 124 16.77 19.29 -26.77
C LEU A 124 15.97 18.04 -27.20
N LYS A 125 16.47 17.29 -28.18
CA LYS A 125 15.86 16.02 -28.63
C LYS A 125 15.82 15.00 -27.50
N GLU A 126 16.93 14.81 -26.79
CA GLU A 126 16.98 13.87 -25.67
C GLU A 126 16.10 14.33 -24.49
N TRP A 127 16.09 15.64 -24.17
CA TRP A 127 15.24 16.19 -23.11
C TRP A 127 13.76 16.05 -23.42
N SER A 128 13.37 16.28 -24.68
CA SER A 128 11.99 16.10 -25.11
C SER A 128 11.57 14.63 -25.03
N GLN A 129 12.45 13.68 -25.40
CA GLN A 129 12.24 12.24 -25.24
C GLN A 129 12.08 11.83 -23.77
N ILE A 130 12.92 12.32 -22.86
CA ILE A 130 12.83 12.06 -21.41
C ILE A 130 11.48 12.54 -20.86
N LEU A 131 11.08 13.77 -21.18
CA LEU A 131 9.81 14.34 -20.71
C LEU A 131 8.59 13.65 -21.33
N SER A 132 8.73 13.16 -22.56
CA SER A 132 7.69 12.52 -23.37
C SER A 132 7.45 11.04 -23.08
N GLN A 133 8.35 10.37 -22.36
CA GLN A 133 8.30 8.93 -22.12
C GLN A 133 7.09 8.57 -21.24
N SER A 134 6.29 7.57 -21.63
CA SER A 134 5.15 7.07 -20.84
C SER A 134 5.61 6.42 -19.54
N ASP A 135 6.50 5.43 -19.66
CA ASP A 135 7.10 4.75 -18.52
C ASP A 135 8.01 5.69 -17.70
N VAL A 136 7.78 5.68 -16.38
CA VAL A 136 8.50 6.51 -15.41
C VAL A 136 9.89 5.95 -15.12
N SER A 137 10.04 4.61 -15.07
CA SER A 137 11.33 3.97 -14.82
C SER A 137 12.32 4.30 -15.92
N THR A 138 11.92 4.10 -17.18
CA THR A 138 12.73 4.44 -18.35
C THR A 138 13.07 5.94 -18.41
N ALA A 139 12.14 6.82 -18.02
CA ALA A 139 12.41 8.25 -17.97
C ALA A 139 13.48 8.61 -16.91
N ALA A 140 13.43 7.96 -15.75
CA ALA A 140 14.37 8.17 -14.66
C ALA A 140 15.77 7.61 -14.99
N THR A 141 15.86 6.42 -15.58
CA THR A 141 17.14 5.82 -15.99
C THR A 141 17.84 6.65 -17.06
N ARG A 142 17.11 7.11 -18.09
CA ARG A 142 17.65 8.00 -19.12
C ARG A 142 18.16 9.32 -18.54
N LEU A 143 17.47 9.90 -17.57
CA LEU A 143 17.96 11.10 -16.87
C LEU A 143 19.27 10.80 -16.11
N ALA A 144 19.33 9.68 -15.39
CA ALA A 144 20.52 9.29 -14.64
C ALA A 144 21.72 9.01 -15.56
N GLU A 145 21.55 8.30 -16.66
CA GLU A 145 22.57 8.11 -17.70
C GLU A 145 23.06 9.44 -18.27
N ARG A 146 22.15 10.41 -18.45
CA ARG A 146 22.52 11.72 -18.97
C ARG A 146 23.34 12.54 -17.98
N VAL A 147 23.00 12.48 -16.70
CA VAL A 147 23.76 13.13 -15.63
C VAL A 147 25.16 12.51 -15.51
N ARG A 148 25.27 11.18 -15.62
CA ARG A 148 26.55 10.46 -15.61
C ARG A 148 27.43 10.77 -16.84
N SER A 149 26.84 10.85 -18.03
CA SER A 149 27.60 11.03 -19.29
C SER A 149 28.03 12.48 -19.58
N ARG A 150 27.15 13.47 -19.37
CA ARG A 150 27.44 14.89 -19.70
C ARG A 150 27.82 15.73 -18.48
N GLY A 151 27.68 15.16 -17.28
CA GLY A 151 27.89 15.84 -16.01
C GLY A 151 26.64 16.58 -15.49
N PRO A 152 26.49 16.70 -14.17
CA PRO A 152 25.30 17.26 -13.52
C PRO A 152 25.06 18.75 -13.80
N SER A 153 26.08 19.54 -14.16
CA SER A 153 25.96 20.98 -14.46
C SER A 153 25.28 21.26 -15.81
N ARG A 154 25.55 20.42 -16.82
CA ARG A 154 25.02 20.59 -18.17
C ARG A 154 23.56 20.15 -18.28
N VAL A 155 23.09 19.28 -17.38
CA VAL A 155 21.70 18.83 -17.34
C VAL A 155 20.82 19.84 -16.59
N PRO A 156 19.77 20.41 -17.22
CA PRO A 156 18.89 21.37 -16.56
C PRO A 156 18.11 20.78 -15.38
N ILE A 157 18.13 21.43 -14.22
CA ILE A 157 17.36 21.01 -13.02
C ILE A 157 15.84 20.98 -13.26
N MET A 158 15.36 21.69 -14.28
CA MET A 158 13.95 21.65 -14.67
C MET A 158 13.49 20.25 -15.08
N LEU A 159 14.36 19.42 -15.68
CA LEU A 159 14.02 18.06 -16.09
C LEU A 159 13.67 17.21 -14.87
N LEU A 160 14.55 17.21 -13.87
CA LEU A 160 14.32 16.53 -12.58
C LEU A 160 13.01 17.03 -11.94
N THR A 161 12.86 18.34 -11.80
CA THR A 161 11.65 18.88 -11.14
C THR A 161 10.37 18.54 -11.91
N LYS A 162 10.39 18.52 -13.26
CA LYS A 162 9.23 18.15 -14.09
C LYS A 162 8.91 16.66 -14.01
N LEU A 163 9.91 15.78 -14.04
CA LEU A 163 9.70 14.33 -13.84
C LEU A 163 9.11 14.06 -12.45
N LEU A 164 9.64 14.69 -11.41
CA LEU A 164 9.11 14.58 -10.04
C LEU A 164 7.66 15.08 -9.90
N ARG A 165 7.16 15.88 -10.86
CA ARG A 165 5.78 16.37 -10.87
C ARG A 165 4.78 15.36 -11.43
N ARG A 166 5.21 14.24 -12.01
CA ARG A 166 4.30 13.17 -12.47
C ARG A 166 3.32 12.76 -11.36
N PRO A 167 2.10 12.28 -11.71
CA PRO A 167 1.09 11.94 -10.72
C PRO A 167 1.49 10.78 -9.84
N TYR A 168 2.20 9.81 -10.41
CA TYR A 168 2.70 8.64 -9.74
C TYR A 168 4.13 8.37 -10.21
N ILE A 169 5.00 7.97 -9.27
CA ILE A 169 6.37 7.51 -9.53
C ILE A 169 6.55 6.23 -8.72
N ASN A 170 7.00 5.18 -9.39
CA ASN A 170 7.20 3.88 -8.78
C ASN A 170 8.49 3.85 -7.91
N ALA A 171 8.63 2.82 -7.07
CA ALA A 171 9.72 2.79 -6.07
C ALA A 171 11.11 2.77 -6.73
N PRO A 172 11.36 1.94 -7.77
CA PRO A 172 12.65 1.90 -8.45
C PRO A 172 13.01 3.22 -9.11
N ALA A 173 12.08 3.88 -9.81
CA ALA A 173 12.34 5.18 -10.41
C ALA A 173 12.59 6.26 -9.36
N LEU A 174 11.89 6.21 -8.23
CA LEU A 174 12.11 7.15 -7.13
C LEU A 174 13.52 7.01 -6.54
N ARG A 175 14.03 5.79 -6.37
CA ARG A 175 15.42 5.54 -5.96
C ARG A 175 16.43 6.18 -6.91
N THR A 176 16.26 5.96 -8.22
CA THR A 176 17.10 6.58 -9.25
C THR A 176 16.97 8.11 -9.26
N LEU A 177 15.78 8.67 -9.10
CA LEU A 177 15.59 10.12 -9.04
C LEU A 177 16.16 10.73 -7.76
N LEU A 178 16.17 10.01 -6.64
CA LEU A 178 16.80 10.44 -5.40
C LEU A 178 18.32 10.50 -5.54
N SER A 179 18.97 9.48 -6.13
CA SER A 179 20.42 9.52 -6.38
C SER A 179 20.79 10.67 -7.32
N VAL A 180 20.05 10.83 -8.42
CA VAL A 180 20.23 11.95 -9.35
C VAL A 180 20.04 13.30 -8.65
N SER A 181 19.08 13.40 -7.72
CA SER A 181 18.86 14.64 -6.95
C SER A 181 20.06 14.99 -6.09
N TRP A 182 20.67 14.00 -5.42
CA TRP A 182 21.91 14.18 -4.67
C TRP A 182 23.06 14.63 -5.56
N GLU A 183 23.33 13.92 -6.66
CA GLU A 183 24.41 14.27 -7.61
C GLU A 183 24.24 15.69 -8.16
N MET A 184 23.02 16.04 -8.57
CA MET A 184 22.72 17.34 -9.14
C MET A 184 22.86 18.48 -8.12
N LEU A 185 22.48 18.28 -6.85
CA LEU A 185 22.54 19.31 -5.82
C LEU A 185 23.93 19.45 -5.19
N LEU A 186 24.59 18.34 -4.88
CA LEU A 186 25.95 18.34 -4.33
C LEU A 186 26.93 19.00 -5.29
N TYR A 187 26.89 18.62 -6.57
CA TYR A 187 27.81 19.19 -7.55
C TYR A 187 27.63 20.70 -7.74
N ARG A 188 26.38 21.17 -7.78
CA ARG A 188 26.07 22.61 -7.93
C ARG A 188 26.50 23.44 -6.74
N SER A 189 26.55 22.80 -5.57
CA SER A 189 26.90 23.46 -4.31
C SER A 189 28.39 23.42 -3.99
N SER A 190 29.14 22.39 -4.40
CA SER A 190 30.58 22.26 -4.14
C SER A 190 31.48 22.87 -5.23
N LEU A 191 31.14 22.71 -6.52
CA LEU A 191 32.11 22.91 -7.61
C LEU A 191 31.83 24.12 -8.52
N CYS A 192 30.57 24.54 -8.68
CA CYS A 192 30.24 25.54 -9.72
C CYS A 192 29.85 26.94 -9.21
N GLN A 193 29.73 27.17 -7.91
CA GLN A 193 29.18 28.44 -7.35
C GLN A 193 27.81 28.86 -7.96
N ILE A 194 27.09 27.92 -8.60
CA ILE A 194 25.75 28.16 -9.14
C ILE A 194 24.76 27.96 -8.00
N TYR A 195 24.38 29.06 -7.34
CA TYR A 195 23.42 29.03 -6.24
C TYR A 195 22.05 28.55 -6.73
N THR A 196 21.73 27.28 -6.42
CA THR A 196 20.37 26.77 -6.55
C THR A 196 19.52 27.42 -5.47
N SER A 197 18.38 28.02 -5.80
CA SER A 197 17.58 28.73 -4.79
C SER A 197 17.03 27.77 -3.73
N ASP A 198 16.92 28.21 -2.47
CA ASP A 198 16.30 27.42 -1.38
C ASP A 198 14.91 26.89 -1.77
N ASN A 199 14.15 27.68 -2.55
CA ASN A 199 12.83 27.28 -3.03
C ASN A 199 12.91 26.09 -4.00
N THR A 200 13.94 26.02 -4.83
CA THR A 200 14.13 24.90 -5.75
C THR A 200 14.49 23.63 -4.99
N VAL A 201 15.38 23.72 -4.00
CA VAL A 201 15.74 22.60 -3.13
C VAL A 201 14.51 22.10 -2.38
N PHE A 202 13.72 23.02 -1.80
CA PHE A 202 12.50 22.68 -1.09
C PHE A 202 11.43 22.07 -2.00
N VAL A 203 11.32 22.51 -3.26
CA VAL A 203 10.42 21.90 -4.26
C VAL A 203 10.85 20.47 -4.60
N ILE A 204 12.16 20.20 -4.71
CA ILE A 204 12.69 18.85 -4.93
C ILE A 204 12.36 17.97 -3.72
N PHE A 205 12.69 18.44 -2.51
CA PHE A 205 12.31 17.79 -1.24
C PHE A 205 10.81 17.47 -1.17
N LEU A 206 9.95 18.46 -1.41
CA LEU A 206 8.50 18.32 -1.35
C LEU A 206 7.99 17.26 -2.34
N ARG A 207 8.52 17.26 -3.57
CA ARG A 207 8.06 16.32 -4.62
C ARG A 207 8.59 14.90 -4.38
N LEU A 208 9.85 14.74 -3.93
CA LEU A 208 10.39 13.45 -3.51
C LEU A 208 9.60 12.88 -2.33
N LEU A 209 9.41 13.68 -1.28
CA LEU A 209 8.68 13.28 -0.07
C LEU A 209 7.23 12.89 -0.38
N ARG A 210 6.57 13.60 -1.31
CA ARG A 210 5.22 13.25 -1.75
C ARG A 210 5.16 11.81 -2.26
N HIS A 211 6.11 11.41 -3.09
CA HIS A 211 6.17 10.07 -3.68
C HIS A 211 6.67 9.03 -2.69
N ALA A 212 7.67 9.37 -1.86
CA ALA A 212 8.19 8.50 -0.82
C ALA A 212 7.09 8.05 0.16
N ARG A 213 6.23 8.96 0.63
CA ARG A 213 5.10 8.60 1.51
C ARG A 213 4.10 7.64 0.86
N VAL A 214 4.00 7.62 -0.47
CA VAL A 214 3.07 6.74 -1.19
C VAL A 214 3.70 5.39 -1.50
N VAL A 215 5.00 5.37 -1.83
CA VAL A 215 5.62 4.21 -2.47
C VAL A 215 6.87 3.69 -1.75
N TRP A 216 7.65 4.56 -1.10
CA TRP A 216 8.92 4.19 -0.46
C TRP A 216 9.19 4.99 0.83
N PRO A 217 8.50 4.67 1.94
CA PRO A 217 8.59 5.44 3.18
C PRO A 217 9.97 5.42 3.86
N THR A 218 10.76 4.36 3.68
CA THR A 218 12.11 4.24 4.27
C THR A 218 13.09 5.27 3.71
N ALA A 219 12.83 5.87 2.55
CA ALA A 219 13.64 6.96 2.00
C ALA A 219 13.37 8.34 2.62
N ILE A 220 12.36 8.48 3.50
CA ILE A 220 12.01 9.77 4.11
C ILE A 220 13.17 10.39 4.87
N GLU A 221 13.95 9.57 5.59
CA GLU A 221 15.15 9.99 6.33
C GLU A 221 16.21 10.57 5.38
N ASN A 222 16.57 9.82 4.33
CA ASN A 222 17.52 10.26 3.31
C ASN A 222 17.06 11.52 2.56
N ILE A 223 15.75 11.70 2.38
CA ILE A 223 15.17 12.91 1.77
C ILE A 223 15.28 14.11 2.74
N ALA A 224 15.16 13.89 4.05
CA ALA A 224 15.38 14.93 5.06
C ALA A 224 16.86 15.37 5.08
N ASP A 225 17.80 14.43 5.03
CA ASP A 225 19.23 14.74 4.91
C ASP A 225 19.55 15.51 3.63
N LEU A 226 18.90 15.16 2.50
CA LEU A 226 19.04 15.89 1.24
C LEU A 226 18.66 17.36 1.42
N LEU A 227 17.59 17.64 2.15
CA LEU A 227 17.18 19.01 2.44
C LEU A 227 18.22 19.73 3.32
N LEU A 228 18.62 19.13 4.44
CA LEU A 228 19.51 19.77 5.41
C LEU A 228 20.89 20.08 4.84
N GLN A 229 21.48 19.15 4.07
CA GLN A 229 22.84 19.30 3.54
C GLN A 229 22.92 20.24 2.33
N ASN A 230 21.84 20.40 1.57
CA ASN A 230 21.86 21.12 0.30
C ASN A 230 21.21 22.51 0.35
N LEU A 231 20.74 22.97 1.52
CA LEU A 231 20.18 24.31 1.66
C LEU A 231 21.30 25.38 1.60
N PRO A 232 21.32 26.26 0.58
CA PRO A 232 22.34 27.30 0.45
C PRO A 232 22.43 28.24 1.64
N SER A 233 21.29 28.61 2.21
CA SER A 233 21.21 29.47 3.41
C SER A 233 21.89 28.86 4.64
N ILE A 234 22.05 27.53 4.70
CA ILE A 234 22.79 26.83 5.77
C ILE A 234 24.29 26.82 5.46
N ARG A 235 24.67 26.60 4.20
CA ARG A 235 26.07 26.46 3.78
C ARG A 235 26.83 27.78 3.66
N ALA A 236 26.15 28.89 3.37
CA ALA A 236 26.80 30.18 3.15
C ALA A 236 27.30 30.85 4.45
N GLY A 237 26.97 30.30 5.62
CA GLY A 237 27.02 31.02 6.90
C GLY A 237 26.06 32.22 6.88
N TYR A 238 25.49 32.62 8.02
CA TYR A 238 24.55 33.74 8.08
C TYR A 238 25.20 35.07 7.64
N LYS A 239 25.27 35.34 6.34
CA LYS A 239 25.74 36.64 5.84
C LYS A 239 24.64 37.68 6.06
N LYS A 240 24.72 38.38 7.21
CA LYS A 240 24.12 39.68 7.60
C LYS A 240 22.62 39.94 7.38
N ASP A 241 21.83 39.03 6.80
CA ASP A 241 20.41 39.26 6.53
C ASP A 241 19.51 38.56 7.56
N TYR A 242 18.89 39.35 8.45
CA TYR A 242 17.95 38.91 9.49
C TYR A 242 16.74 38.12 8.94
N LYS A 243 16.46 38.21 7.64
CA LYS A 243 15.36 37.46 6.99
C LYS A 243 15.69 35.99 6.74
N THR A 244 16.96 35.63 6.75
CA THR A 244 17.46 34.26 6.51
C THR A 244 17.02 33.27 7.61
N PRO A 245 17.21 33.54 8.92
CA PRO A 245 16.78 32.62 9.99
C PRO A 245 15.26 32.45 10.05
N ALA A 246 14.47 33.51 9.82
CA ALA A 246 13.01 33.42 9.79
C ALA A 246 12.50 32.54 8.64
N ARG A 247 13.12 32.67 7.45
CA ARG A 247 12.80 31.83 6.29
C ARG A 247 13.17 30.36 6.54
N LEU A 248 14.36 30.09 7.07
CA LEU A 248 14.80 28.74 7.43
C LEU A 248 13.87 28.10 8.46
N THR A 249 13.52 28.86 9.51
CA THR A 249 12.55 28.43 10.54
C THR A 249 11.24 28.01 9.89
N HIS A 250 10.70 28.83 8.98
CA HIS A 250 9.46 28.51 8.29
C HIS A 250 9.58 27.26 7.41
N MET A 251 10.68 27.12 6.66
CA MET A 251 10.91 25.98 5.77
C MET A 251 11.07 24.67 6.54
N LEU A 252 11.83 24.65 7.64
CA LEU A 252 12.05 23.45 8.44
C LEU A 252 10.77 23.05 9.20
N ASN A 253 10.03 24.00 9.77
CA ASN A 253 8.72 23.70 10.37
C ASN A 253 7.71 23.18 9.33
N ALA A 254 7.74 23.71 8.10
CA ALA A 254 6.95 23.17 7.00
C ALA A 254 7.40 21.77 6.59
N ALA A 255 8.71 21.48 6.60
CA ALA A 255 9.26 20.16 6.34
C ALA A 255 8.79 19.14 7.39
N LEU A 256 8.88 19.48 8.68
CA LEU A 256 8.34 18.68 9.79
C LEU A 256 6.88 18.32 9.51
N ARG A 257 6.02 19.32 9.29
CA ARG A 257 4.59 19.09 8.99
C ARG A 257 4.36 18.18 7.79
N LEU A 258 5.19 18.26 6.75
CA LEU A 258 5.05 17.45 5.55
C LEU A 258 5.51 16.00 5.76
N ILE A 259 6.57 15.79 6.53
CA ILE A 259 7.11 14.47 6.85
C ILE A 259 6.09 13.67 7.64
N THR A 260 5.43 14.28 8.61
CA THR A 260 4.50 13.61 9.55
C THR A 260 3.09 13.40 9.00
N ILE A 261 2.86 13.64 7.71
CA ILE A 261 1.59 13.27 7.06
C ILE A 261 1.59 11.76 6.84
N ARG A 262 0.43 11.13 7.03
CA ARG A 262 0.21 9.69 6.88
C ARG A 262 0.81 9.15 5.56
N THR A 263 1.54 8.04 5.65
CA THR A 263 1.98 7.28 4.47
C THR A 263 0.80 6.48 3.90
N ALA A 264 0.90 6.06 2.63
CA ALA A 264 -0.13 5.22 2.01
C ALA A 264 0.06 3.73 2.32
N VAL A 265 1.32 3.30 2.41
CA VAL A 265 1.70 1.93 2.78
C VAL A 265 1.87 1.84 4.29
N GLU A 266 1.22 0.84 4.90
CA GLU A 266 1.33 0.43 6.31
C GLU A 266 1.69 1.58 7.28
N PRO A 267 0.78 2.53 7.51
CA PRO A 267 1.18 3.83 8.04
C PRO A 267 1.49 3.84 9.54
N MET A 268 1.08 2.80 10.27
CA MET A 268 1.56 2.57 11.64
C MET A 268 2.97 1.97 11.65
N HIS A 269 3.28 1.03 10.74
CA HIS A 269 4.59 0.38 10.66
C HIS A 269 5.68 1.33 10.14
N ASN A 270 5.34 2.25 9.24
CA ASN A 270 6.27 3.21 8.66
C ASN A 270 6.45 4.49 9.49
N THR A 271 6.18 4.44 10.80
CA THR A 271 6.38 5.59 11.72
C THR A 271 7.86 5.84 12.01
N GLU A 272 8.68 4.79 12.15
CA GLU A 272 10.10 4.90 12.53
C GLU A 272 10.92 5.75 11.53
N PRO A 273 10.83 5.57 10.19
CA PRO A 273 11.51 6.45 9.25
C PRO A 273 11.05 7.91 9.32
N GLN A 274 9.78 8.16 9.69
CA GLN A 274 9.26 9.52 9.87
C GLN A 274 9.81 10.15 11.16
N GLU A 275 9.91 9.38 12.23
CA GLU A 275 10.51 9.80 13.49
C GLU A 275 11.98 10.15 13.32
N ALA A 276 12.78 9.26 12.72
CA ALA A 276 14.20 9.49 12.46
C ALA A 276 14.43 10.81 11.69
N ALA A 277 13.64 11.02 10.63
CA ALA A 277 13.68 12.26 9.86
C ALA A 277 13.30 13.52 10.66
N VAL A 278 12.30 13.42 11.56
CA VAL A 278 11.89 14.54 12.42
C VAL A 278 12.94 14.86 13.46
N VAL A 279 13.49 13.85 14.14
CA VAL A 279 14.58 14.01 15.11
C VAL A 279 15.77 14.68 14.44
N ARG A 280 16.15 14.25 13.24
CA ARG A 280 17.25 14.85 12.47
C ARG A 280 17.07 16.35 12.22
N ILE A 281 15.86 16.77 11.84
CA ILE A 281 15.55 18.19 11.61
C ILE A 281 15.56 18.98 12.94
N LEU A 282 15.02 18.41 14.02
CA LEU A 282 14.99 19.06 15.32
C LEU A 282 16.39 19.25 15.92
N SER A 283 17.24 18.22 15.86
CA SER A 283 18.65 18.33 16.26
C SER A 283 19.33 19.43 15.47
N PHE A 284 19.17 19.44 14.13
CA PHE A 284 19.72 20.49 13.28
C PHE A 284 19.24 21.89 13.69
N MET A 285 17.95 22.06 14.01
CA MET A 285 17.39 23.34 14.45
C MET A 285 17.97 23.82 15.79
N SER A 286 18.25 22.89 16.70
CA SER A 286 18.83 23.16 18.04
C SER A 286 20.32 23.49 18.00
N GLU A 287 21.06 22.94 17.02
CA GLU A 287 22.49 23.17 16.81
C GLU A 287 22.78 24.52 16.13
N GLN A 288 21.77 25.21 15.57
CA GLN A 288 21.99 26.52 14.96
C GLN A 288 22.21 27.63 16.00
N HIS A 289 23.01 28.63 15.63
CA HIS A 289 23.23 29.84 16.43
C HIS A 289 22.84 31.09 15.60
N PRO A 290 21.75 31.80 15.95
CA PRO A 290 20.79 31.53 17.02
C PRO A 290 19.92 30.29 16.75
N GLN A 291 19.42 29.67 17.82
CA GLN A 291 18.56 28.49 17.74
C GLN A 291 17.28 28.79 16.96
N LEU A 292 16.92 27.89 16.04
CA LEU A 292 15.71 28.01 15.24
C LEU A 292 14.50 27.55 16.04
N GLN A 293 13.47 28.40 16.11
CA GLN A 293 12.30 28.15 16.96
C GLN A 293 11.34 27.10 16.36
N ILE A 294 10.74 26.29 17.22
CA ILE A 294 9.66 25.37 16.83
C ILE A 294 8.34 26.16 16.85
N THR A 295 7.66 26.19 15.71
CA THR A 295 6.34 26.83 15.58
C THR A 295 5.24 25.87 15.97
N ARG A 296 4.00 26.36 16.12
CA ARG A 296 2.80 25.51 16.26
C ARG A 296 2.76 24.35 15.26
N GLU A 297 3.09 24.58 13.98
CA GLU A 297 3.11 23.50 12.97
C GLU A 297 4.16 22.43 13.28
N GLY A 298 5.33 22.83 13.81
CA GLY A 298 6.38 21.92 14.24
C GLY A 298 5.97 21.09 15.46
N PHE A 299 5.40 21.71 16.50
CA PHE A 299 4.86 20.98 17.66
C PHE A 299 3.79 19.96 17.25
N ARG A 300 2.81 20.39 16.43
CA ARG A 300 1.78 19.48 15.89
C ARG A 300 2.39 18.31 15.12
N ALA A 301 3.47 18.54 14.38
CA ALA A 301 4.16 17.48 13.63
C ALA A 301 4.76 16.43 14.58
N VAL A 302 5.47 16.87 15.62
CA VAL A 302 6.07 15.98 16.64
C VAL A 302 4.99 15.17 17.38
N ILE A 303 3.93 15.85 17.84
CA ILE A 303 2.82 15.22 18.56
C ILE A 303 2.14 14.15 17.68
N ARG A 304 1.99 14.38 16.37
CA ARG A 304 1.40 13.39 15.45
C ARG A 304 2.18 12.09 15.41
N ILE A 305 3.51 12.14 15.36
CA ILE A 305 4.35 10.94 15.38
C ILE A 305 4.26 10.26 16.74
N GLN A 306 4.38 11.02 17.84
CA GLN A 306 4.35 10.45 19.18
C GLN A 306 3.02 9.73 19.49
N LEU A 307 1.91 10.18 18.90
CA LEU A 307 0.62 9.50 18.99
C LEU A 307 0.56 8.19 18.18
N THR A 308 1.39 7.97 17.16
CA THR A 308 1.38 6.73 16.36
C THR A 308 2.37 5.68 16.86
N MET A 309 3.37 6.08 17.63
CA MET A 309 4.38 5.17 18.18
C MET A 309 3.83 4.20 19.22
N LYS A 310 4.53 3.07 19.39
CA LYS A 310 4.25 2.10 20.47
C LYS A 310 4.36 2.77 21.85
N LYS A 311 3.55 2.31 22.81
CA LYS A 311 3.64 2.74 24.22
C LYS A 311 5.00 2.36 24.79
N THR A 312 5.65 3.34 25.42
CA THR A 312 6.85 3.11 26.23
C THR A 312 6.54 2.23 27.45
N PRO A 313 7.53 1.57 28.06
CA PRO A 313 7.30 0.76 29.26
C PRO A 313 6.58 1.52 30.38
N ARG A 314 6.93 2.79 30.58
CA ARG A 314 6.27 3.72 31.53
C ARG A 314 4.80 3.96 31.19
N GLU A 315 4.48 4.21 29.92
CA GLU A 315 3.08 4.37 29.48
C GLU A 315 2.28 3.07 29.62
N GLN A 316 2.92 1.90 29.40
CA GLN A 316 2.29 0.60 29.59
C GLN A 316 1.99 0.34 31.07
N GLU A 317 2.93 0.63 31.96
CA GLU A 317 2.75 0.52 33.41
C GLU A 317 1.62 1.41 33.91
N TRP A 318 1.61 2.69 33.52
CA TRP A 318 0.50 3.61 33.82
C TRP A 318 -0.84 3.08 33.27
N GLY A 319 -0.84 2.54 32.06
CA GLY A 319 -2.02 1.92 31.46
C GLY A 319 -2.58 0.76 32.27
N LYS A 320 -1.72 -0.03 32.94
CA LYS A 320 -2.15 -1.16 33.78
C LYS A 320 -2.84 -0.71 35.07
N LEU A 321 -2.51 0.47 35.58
CA LEU A 321 -3.08 1.04 36.80
C LEU A 321 -4.42 1.73 36.57
N LYS A 322 -4.90 1.84 35.32
CA LYS A 322 -6.21 2.44 35.04
C LYS A 322 -7.34 1.54 35.48
N ALA A 323 -8.32 2.13 36.19
CA ALA A 323 -9.51 1.44 36.64
C ALA A 323 -10.35 0.89 35.47
N LEU A 324 -11.16 -0.13 35.78
CA LEU A 324 -12.13 -0.68 34.84
C LEU A 324 -13.43 0.14 34.76
N SER A 325 -13.65 1.09 35.68
CA SER A 325 -14.73 2.07 35.59
C SER A 325 -14.39 3.21 34.62
N TRP A 326 -15.41 4.00 34.26
CA TRP A 326 -15.28 5.22 33.46
C TRP A 326 -15.71 6.44 34.29
N PRO A 327 -14.90 7.51 34.40
CA PRO A 327 -13.57 7.66 33.81
C PRO A 327 -12.50 6.72 34.40
N PRO A 328 -11.45 6.36 33.63
CA PRO A 328 -10.41 5.40 34.02
C PRO A 328 -9.38 6.01 34.97
N TRP A 329 -9.80 6.38 36.18
CA TRP A 329 -8.92 6.86 37.25
C TRP A 329 -7.89 5.80 37.65
N LYS A 330 -6.75 6.26 38.16
CA LYS A 330 -5.71 5.36 38.67
C LYS A 330 -6.25 4.58 39.88
N GLN A 331 -6.01 3.27 39.90
CA GLN A 331 -6.30 2.38 41.01
C GLN A 331 -5.03 1.67 41.43
N ASP A 332 -4.59 1.92 42.66
CA ASP A 332 -3.41 1.29 43.24
C ASP A 332 -3.72 -0.19 43.51
N ARG A 333 -2.88 -1.10 42.98
CA ARG A 333 -3.04 -2.54 43.17
C ARG A 333 -2.11 -3.06 44.26
N THR A 334 -0.97 -2.40 44.42
CA THR A 334 0.08 -2.70 45.40
C THR A 334 0.51 -1.42 46.11
N ALA A 335 1.13 -1.54 47.28
CA ALA A 335 1.65 -0.39 48.02
C ALA A 335 2.74 0.38 47.25
N MET A 336 3.50 -0.29 46.37
CA MET A 336 4.48 0.36 45.49
C MET A 336 3.82 1.28 44.46
N ASP A 337 2.59 0.99 44.05
CA ASP A 337 1.88 1.81 43.05
C ASP A 337 1.57 3.20 43.59
N ALA A 338 1.47 3.39 44.92
CA ALA A 338 1.21 4.71 45.53
C ALA A 338 2.27 5.76 45.13
N LEU A 339 3.51 5.34 44.86
CA LEU A 339 4.60 6.20 44.41
C LEU A 339 4.42 6.68 42.95
N ILE A 340 3.56 6.04 42.18
CA ILE A 340 3.30 6.37 40.78
C ILE A 340 2.30 7.54 40.72
N THR A 341 2.81 8.76 40.64
CA THR A 341 1.99 9.98 40.58
C THR A 341 1.35 10.19 39.20
N PRO A 342 0.34 11.06 39.06
CA PRO A 342 -0.21 11.44 37.74
C PRO A 342 0.84 11.99 36.75
N GLU A 343 1.91 12.61 37.27
CA GLU A 343 3.06 13.05 36.47
C GLU A 343 3.81 11.87 35.84
N TYR A 344 3.83 10.71 36.52
CA TYR A 344 4.32 9.46 35.95
C TYR A 344 3.52 9.06 34.70
N GLY A 345 2.21 9.31 34.69
CA GLY A 345 1.29 9.00 33.60
C GLY A 345 1.33 9.92 32.38
N VAL A 346 2.17 10.96 32.39
CA VAL A 346 2.32 11.90 31.28
C VAL A 346 2.99 11.20 30.09
N THR A 347 2.26 11.13 28.96
CA THR A 347 2.77 10.55 27.71
C THR A 347 3.77 11.49 27.03
N ARG A 348 4.57 10.96 26.09
CA ARG A 348 5.48 11.78 25.26
C ARG A 348 4.74 12.89 24.51
N ALA A 349 3.57 12.56 23.98
CA ALA A 349 2.68 13.51 23.30
C ALA A 349 2.20 14.63 24.24
N LEU A 350 1.81 14.28 25.46
CA LEU A 350 1.34 15.26 26.45
C LEU A 350 2.48 16.16 26.95
N SER A 351 3.68 15.61 27.17
CA SER A 351 4.87 16.40 27.50
C SER A 351 5.18 17.43 26.41
N THR A 352 5.10 17.04 25.13
CA THR A 352 5.30 17.96 24.00
C THR A 352 4.19 19.03 23.92
N LEU A 353 2.94 18.68 24.24
CA LEU A 353 1.85 19.64 24.39
C LEU A 353 2.09 20.64 25.54
N GLY A 354 2.67 20.19 26.65
CA GLY A 354 3.12 21.03 27.75
C GLY A 354 4.16 22.05 27.28
N GLY A 355 5.23 21.59 26.65
CA GLY A 355 6.27 22.46 26.08
C GLY A 355 5.74 23.44 25.01
N MET A 356 4.73 23.03 24.24
CA MET A 356 4.05 23.92 23.30
C MET A 356 3.33 25.09 24.02
N ARG A 357 2.71 24.82 25.17
CA ARG A 357 2.03 25.84 25.98
C ARG A 357 3.05 26.77 26.64
N GLU A 358 4.15 26.23 27.16
CA GLU A 358 5.27 26.99 27.72
C GLU A 358 5.91 27.93 26.69
N ALA A 359 5.98 27.50 25.43
CA ALA A 359 6.41 28.33 24.30
C ALA A 359 5.38 29.42 23.90
N GLY A 360 4.27 29.55 24.62
CA GLY A 360 3.24 30.58 24.41
C GLY A 360 2.15 30.22 23.40
N TYR A 361 2.07 28.97 22.94
CA TYR A 361 1.01 28.54 22.02
C TYR A 361 -0.18 27.92 22.76
N GLY A 362 -1.25 28.70 22.94
CA GLY A 362 -2.52 28.20 23.49
C GLY A 362 -3.16 27.10 22.64
N PHE A 363 -3.91 26.20 23.28
CA PHE A 363 -4.52 25.06 22.59
C PHE A 363 -5.73 25.48 21.74
N LEU A 364 -5.88 24.85 20.58
CA LEU A 364 -7.08 24.90 19.75
C LEU A 364 -7.70 23.51 19.70
N ALA A 365 -8.79 23.33 18.95
CA ALA A 365 -9.48 22.04 18.80
C ALA A 365 -8.55 20.86 18.49
N TRP A 366 -7.57 21.08 17.59
CA TRP A 366 -6.60 20.05 17.24
C TRP A 366 -5.74 19.62 18.44
N GLU A 367 -5.24 20.59 19.22
CA GLU A 367 -4.42 20.32 20.40
C GLU A 367 -5.25 19.67 21.53
N ASN A 368 -6.50 20.09 21.71
CA ASN A 368 -7.43 19.48 22.67
C ASN A 368 -7.73 18.02 22.30
N SER A 369 -7.99 17.73 21.02
CA SER A 369 -8.15 16.36 20.52
C SER A 369 -6.88 15.52 20.70
N ALA A 370 -5.69 16.12 20.49
CA ALA A 370 -4.43 15.44 20.74
C ALA A 370 -4.19 15.16 22.24
N GLN A 371 -4.59 16.08 23.13
CA GLN A 371 -4.54 15.91 24.58
C GLN A 371 -5.42 14.73 25.02
N LEU A 372 -6.65 14.67 24.51
CA LEU A 372 -7.60 13.58 24.72
C LEU A 372 -7.03 12.21 24.34
N LEU A 373 -6.43 12.10 23.16
CA LEU A 373 -5.79 10.85 22.71
C LEU A 373 -4.52 10.51 23.50
N ALA A 374 -3.83 11.54 24.02
CA ALA A 374 -2.66 11.40 24.88
C ALA A 374 -3.01 10.96 26.32
N GLY A 375 -4.30 10.81 26.65
CA GLY A 375 -4.77 10.19 27.89
C GLY A 375 -5.43 11.14 28.90
N TRP A 376 -5.71 12.40 28.52
CA TRP A 376 -6.32 13.41 29.39
C TRP A 376 -7.32 14.30 28.66
N ASP A 377 -8.52 14.46 29.19
CA ASP A 377 -9.52 15.38 28.67
C ASP A 377 -9.23 16.84 29.09
N VAL A 378 -9.93 17.78 28.49
CA VAL A 378 -9.84 19.23 28.71
C VAL A 378 -10.23 19.59 30.14
N ASP A 379 -11.14 18.83 30.75
CA ASP A 379 -11.57 18.94 32.16
C ASP A 379 -10.63 18.24 33.16
N ARG A 380 -9.51 17.70 32.67
CA ARG A 380 -8.51 16.91 33.43
C ARG A 380 -8.99 15.54 33.87
N THR A 381 -10.10 15.04 33.36
CA THR A 381 -10.45 13.62 33.54
C THR A 381 -9.51 12.73 32.72
N PRO A 382 -9.09 11.57 33.25
CA PRO A 382 -8.23 10.66 32.51
C PRO A 382 -9.02 9.96 31.40
N THR A 383 -8.37 9.69 30.28
CA THR A 383 -8.92 8.91 29.15
C THR A 383 -7.97 7.77 28.78
N ILE A 384 -8.36 6.87 27.88
CA ILE A 384 -7.46 5.83 27.38
C ILE A 384 -6.42 6.46 26.44
N GLN A 385 -5.15 6.10 26.65
CA GLN A 385 -4.05 6.53 25.77
C GLN A 385 -4.15 5.75 24.45
N SER A 386 -4.66 6.43 23.42
CA SER A 386 -5.02 5.80 22.15
C SER A 386 -4.01 6.16 21.06
N ARG A 387 -3.43 5.12 20.45
CA ARG A 387 -2.50 5.26 19.33
C ARG A 387 -3.28 5.48 18.04
N MET A 388 -3.10 6.66 17.44
CA MET A 388 -3.88 7.09 16.29
C MET A 388 -3.07 7.98 15.37
N LEU A 389 -3.21 7.78 14.06
CA LEU A 389 -2.73 8.76 13.10
C LEU A 389 -3.66 9.97 13.12
N LEU A 390 -3.33 11.04 13.84
CA LEU A 390 -4.17 12.23 13.86
C LEU A 390 -4.10 12.97 12.50
N GLY A 391 -5.25 13.10 11.83
CA GLY A 391 -5.32 13.61 10.46
C GLY A 391 -5.11 15.12 10.36
N SER A 392 -4.79 15.60 9.16
CA SER A 392 -4.74 17.05 8.86
C SER A 392 -6.11 17.68 8.63
N GLY A 393 -7.17 16.86 8.50
CA GLY A 393 -8.57 17.31 8.46
C GLY A 393 -9.15 17.60 9.85
N TRP A 394 -8.43 17.25 10.92
CA TRP A 394 -8.72 17.72 12.27
C TRP A 394 -8.17 19.15 12.42
N GLY A 395 -8.90 20.02 13.09
CA GLY A 395 -8.61 21.44 13.28
C GLY A 395 -9.13 22.33 12.16
N THR A 396 -10.12 21.89 11.36
CA THR A 396 -10.77 22.80 10.40
C THR A 396 -11.75 23.72 11.11
N HIS A 397 -11.90 24.97 10.65
CA HIS A 397 -12.65 26.01 11.38
C HIS A 397 -14.13 25.66 11.67
N ASN A 398 -14.70 24.65 11.00
CA ASN A 398 -16.07 24.21 11.20
C ASN A 398 -16.05 22.86 11.95
N GLY A 399 -16.57 22.82 13.20
CA GLY A 399 -16.73 21.57 13.95
C GLY A 399 -15.73 21.30 15.08
N GLN A 400 -15.11 22.35 15.65
CA GLN A 400 -14.11 22.22 16.72
C GLN A 400 -14.55 21.35 17.91
N GLU A 401 -15.79 21.51 18.39
CA GLU A 401 -16.34 20.73 19.49
C GLU A 401 -16.61 19.27 19.08
N ALA A 402 -17.07 19.06 17.85
CA ALA A 402 -17.31 17.72 17.31
C ALA A 402 -16.01 16.91 17.16
N GLU A 403 -14.89 17.55 16.88
CA GLU A 403 -13.57 16.90 16.87
C GLU A 403 -13.21 16.37 18.26
N ASN A 404 -13.39 17.19 19.31
CA ASN A 404 -13.13 16.76 20.68
C ASN A 404 -14.04 15.59 21.09
N TRP A 405 -15.33 15.62 20.73
CA TRP A 405 -16.25 14.50 20.95
C TRP A 405 -15.82 13.23 20.21
N ALA A 406 -15.37 13.34 18.96
CA ALA A 406 -14.83 12.20 18.23
C ALA A 406 -13.58 11.62 18.92
N ALA A 407 -12.68 12.49 19.42
CA ALA A 407 -11.50 12.06 20.18
C ALA A 407 -11.88 11.37 21.51
N ARG A 408 -12.88 11.88 22.24
CA ARG A 408 -13.43 11.24 23.45
C ARG A 408 -13.92 9.82 23.17
N ILE A 409 -14.73 9.64 22.13
CA ILE A 409 -15.25 8.32 21.73
C ILE A 409 -14.10 7.37 21.37
N ILE A 410 -13.08 7.85 20.65
CA ILE A 410 -11.89 7.05 20.28
C ILE A 410 -11.07 6.65 21.51
N ALA A 411 -10.95 7.55 22.50
CA ALA A 411 -10.19 7.37 23.73
C ALA A 411 -10.92 6.56 24.83
N THR A 412 -11.87 5.70 24.44
CA THR A 412 -12.55 4.74 25.32
C THR A 412 -11.98 3.33 25.17
N ARG A 413 -12.20 2.46 26.14
CA ARG A 413 -11.83 1.04 26.12
C ARG A 413 -12.96 0.18 25.54
N THR A 414 -14.19 0.36 26.01
CA THR A 414 -15.36 -0.50 25.65
C THR A 414 -16.33 0.19 24.69
N ALA A 415 -17.24 -0.59 24.08
CA ALA A 415 -18.32 -0.04 23.26
C ALA A 415 -19.36 0.71 24.09
N GLN A 416 -19.58 0.29 25.34
CA GLN A 416 -20.52 0.95 26.26
C GLN A 416 -20.02 2.33 26.69
N GLU A 417 -18.73 2.47 27.01
CA GLU A 417 -18.09 3.77 27.26
C GLU A 417 -18.19 4.68 26.03
N ALA A 418 -17.90 4.15 24.84
CA ALA A 418 -18.00 4.88 23.57
C ALA A 418 -19.43 5.35 23.30
N TRP A 419 -20.42 4.50 23.58
CA TRP A 419 -21.83 4.83 23.42
C TRP A 419 -22.29 5.88 24.41
N ALA A 420 -21.88 5.81 25.68
CA ALA A 420 -22.15 6.86 26.67
C ALA A 420 -21.62 8.23 26.20
N ALA A 421 -20.40 8.28 25.66
CA ALA A 421 -19.82 9.50 25.12
C ALA A 421 -20.59 10.03 23.89
N TYR A 422 -21.14 9.14 23.05
CA TYR A 422 -21.98 9.53 21.92
C TYR A 422 -23.34 10.08 22.37
N LEU A 423 -23.96 9.48 23.40
CA LEU A 423 -25.22 9.97 23.97
C LEU A 423 -25.04 11.38 24.58
N ALA A 424 -23.95 11.59 25.32
CA ALA A 424 -23.60 12.91 25.85
C ALA A 424 -23.33 13.94 24.74
N TYR A 425 -22.81 13.50 23.59
CA TYR A 425 -22.69 14.36 22.41
C TYR A 425 -24.05 14.76 21.85
N GLU A 426 -25.01 13.82 21.71
CA GLU A 426 -26.37 14.13 21.27
C GLU A 426 -27.07 15.12 22.22
N GLU A 427 -26.83 14.98 23.54
CA GLU A 427 -27.36 15.89 24.57
C GLU A 427 -26.71 17.28 24.55
N SER A 428 -25.47 17.39 24.04
CA SER A 428 -24.73 18.66 23.98
C SER A 428 -25.19 19.63 22.88
N GLU A 429 -26.19 19.25 22.08
CA GLU A 429 -26.76 20.03 20.96
C GLU A 429 -25.73 20.48 19.89
N VAL A 430 -24.53 19.89 19.89
CA VAL A 430 -23.50 20.15 18.89
C VAL A 430 -23.95 19.58 17.54
N PRO A 431 -23.83 20.32 16.41
CA PRO A 431 -24.30 19.84 15.11
C PRO A 431 -23.71 18.49 14.71
N ALA A 432 -24.55 17.63 14.14
CA ALA A 432 -24.19 16.31 13.63
C ALA A 432 -22.95 16.36 12.72
N HIS A 433 -21.90 15.61 13.08
CA HIS A 433 -20.61 15.69 12.40
C HIS A 433 -20.07 14.32 11.97
N GLU A 434 -19.50 14.26 10.77
CA GLU A 434 -18.97 13.03 10.16
C GLU A 434 -17.94 12.31 11.04
N LEU A 435 -17.03 13.05 11.69
CA LEU A 435 -15.98 12.45 12.52
C LEU A 435 -16.54 11.73 13.75
N VAL A 436 -17.60 12.26 14.36
CA VAL A 436 -18.25 11.64 15.52
C VAL A 436 -18.94 10.35 15.09
N HIS A 437 -19.70 10.40 13.98
CA HIS A 437 -20.35 9.23 13.41
C HIS A 437 -19.34 8.14 13.00
N LEU A 438 -18.21 8.52 12.39
CA LEU A 438 -17.15 7.57 12.05
C LEU A 438 -16.55 6.93 13.30
N ALA A 439 -16.25 7.72 14.34
CA ALA A 439 -15.66 7.23 15.58
C ALA A 439 -16.56 6.18 16.27
N ILE A 440 -17.87 6.46 16.37
CA ILE A 440 -18.80 5.51 16.98
C ILE A 440 -19.05 4.28 16.08
N LEU A 441 -19.20 4.46 14.77
CA LEU A 441 -19.34 3.33 13.82
C LEU A 441 -18.15 2.37 13.90
N GLU A 442 -16.92 2.89 13.99
CA GLU A 442 -15.72 2.07 14.16
C GLU A 442 -15.76 1.26 15.46
N LYS A 443 -16.25 1.85 16.56
CA LYS A 443 -16.40 1.15 17.85
C LYS A 443 -17.46 0.07 17.79
N LEU A 444 -18.65 0.37 17.26
CA LEU A 444 -19.75 -0.58 17.13
C LEU A 444 -19.40 -1.76 16.22
N TYR A 445 -18.76 -1.50 15.08
CA TYR A 445 -18.33 -2.57 14.17
C TYR A 445 -17.35 -3.54 14.83
N ARG A 446 -16.41 -3.02 15.61
CA ARG A 446 -15.39 -3.84 16.29
C ARG A 446 -15.97 -4.63 17.45
N GLU A 447 -16.96 -4.08 18.14
CA GLU A 447 -17.77 -4.78 19.13
C GLU A 447 -18.48 -5.99 18.52
N GLU A 448 -19.22 -5.79 17.42
CA GLU A 448 -19.90 -6.89 16.72
C GLU A 448 -18.94 -7.97 16.25
N LYS A 449 -17.74 -7.57 15.77
CA LYS A 449 -16.70 -8.50 15.36
C LYS A 449 -16.17 -9.30 16.55
N ARG A 450 -15.92 -8.66 17.71
CA ARG A 450 -15.48 -9.35 18.93
C ARG A 450 -16.51 -10.38 19.36
N GLN A 451 -17.78 -9.99 19.45
CA GLN A 451 -18.87 -10.89 19.85
C GLN A 451 -18.94 -12.13 18.94
N LYS A 452 -18.85 -11.95 17.61
CA LYS A 452 -18.79 -13.06 16.65
C LYS A 452 -17.59 -13.97 16.88
N GLU A 453 -16.41 -13.39 17.12
CA GLU A 453 -15.20 -14.18 17.36
C GLU A 453 -15.26 -14.95 18.69
N GLU A 454 -15.85 -14.38 19.75
CA GLU A 454 -16.06 -15.05 21.03
C GLU A 454 -17.01 -16.24 20.90
N MET A 455 -18.09 -16.11 20.11
CA MET A 455 -19.00 -17.21 19.81
C MET A 455 -18.33 -18.38 19.07
N VAL A 456 -17.34 -18.10 18.21
CA VAL A 456 -16.63 -19.11 17.41
C VAL A 456 -15.47 -19.77 18.17
N LYS A 457 -14.86 -19.07 19.14
CA LYS A 457 -13.66 -19.52 19.88
C LYS A 457 -13.92 -20.59 20.95
N THR A 458 -15.15 -21.06 21.11
CA THR A 458 -15.53 -22.10 22.09
C THR A 458 -14.97 -23.49 21.79
N SER A 459 -14.32 -23.74 20.64
CA SER A 459 -13.87 -25.11 20.29
C SER A 459 -12.42 -25.30 19.87
N THR A 460 -11.54 -24.29 19.77
CA THR A 460 -10.09 -24.52 19.61
C THR A 460 -9.34 -23.19 19.62
N SER A 461 -8.62 -22.85 20.69
CA SER A 461 -7.62 -21.77 20.61
C SER A 461 -6.35 -22.10 21.38
N ARG A 462 -5.31 -22.44 20.61
CA ARG A 462 -3.90 -22.42 21.03
C ARG A 462 -3.61 -21.02 21.60
N LYS A 463 -3.23 -20.92 22.88
CA LYS A 463 -2.67 -19.70 23.49
C LYS A 463 -1.27 -19.46 22.89
N LYS A 464 -1.20 -18.96 21.65
CA LYS A 464 0.07 -18.43 21.11
C LYS A 464 0.55 -17.32 22.04
N ARG A 465 1.87 -17.25 22.29
CA ARG A 465 2.55 -16.26 23.14
C ARG A 465 2.44 -14.86 22.53
N ARG A 466 1.21 -14.32 22.50
CA ARG A 466 0.95 -12.97 22.00
C ARG A 466 1.39 -11.98 23.06
N SER A 467 2.13 -10.95 22.67
CA SER A 467 2.37 -9.82 23.56
C SER A 467 1.03 -9.27 24.09
N PRO A 468 0.93 -8.96 25.39
CA PRO A 468 -0.27 -8.36 25.96
C PRO A 468 -0.48 -6.99 25.31
N LEU A 469 -1.68 -6.76 24.78
CA LEU A 469 -2.06 -5.46 24.24
C LEU A 469 -2.72 -4.66 25.34
N MET A 470 -2.40 -3.36 25.42
CA MET A 470 -3.09 -2.45 26.31
C MET A 470 -4.24 -1.76 25.57
N PRO A 471 -5.30 -1.33 26.29
CA PRO A 471 -6.35 -0.50 25.72
C PRO A 471 -5.75 0.68 24.93
N GLY A 472 -6.24 0.91 23.72
CA GLY A 472 -5.80 1.99 22.84
C GLY A 472 -4.53 1.71 22.02
N ASP A 473 -3.84 0.58 22.19
CA ASP A 473 -2.76 0.18 21.25
C ASP A 473 -3.32 -0.39 19.95
N THR A 474 -4.46 -1.07 20.06
CA THR A 474 -5.17 -1.62 18.91
C THR A 474 -6.50 -0.93 18.71
N ARG A 475 -7.05 -1.25 17.55
CA ARG A 475 -8.40 -0.88 17.17
C ARG A 475 -9.45 -1.67 17.98
N GLU A 476 -9.12 -2.87 18.44
CA GLU A 476 -10.04 -3.78 19.11
C GLU A 476 -10.67 -3.16 20.37
N VAL A 477 -11.91 -3.55 20.65
CA VAL A 477 -12.69 -3.07 21.80
C VAL A 477 -12.65 -4.17 22.85
N GLU A 478 -12.38 -3.82 24.10
CA GLU A 478 -12.36 -4.81 25.19
C GLU A 478 -13.77 -5.22 25.63
N PRO A 479 -13.95 -6.45 26.15
CA PRO A 479 -15.21 -6.87 26.74
C PRO A 479 -15.60 -5.98 27.91
N LEU A 480 -16.87 -6.06 28.30
CA LEU A 480 -17.34 -5.39 29.51
C LEU A 480 -16.56 -5.87 30.74
N PRO A 481 -16.39 -4.99 31.75
CA PRO A 481 -15.78 -5.38 33.02
C PRO A 481 -16.44 -6.64 33.63
N PRO A 482 -15.75 -7.40 34.48
CA PRO A 482 -16.34 -8.58 35.11
C PRO A 482 -17.44 -8.23 36.13
N SER A 483 -17.45 -7.01 36.66
CA SER A 483 -18.43 -6.53 37.64
C SER A 483 -19.33 -5.46 37.03
N THR A 484 -20.64 -5.61 37.23
CA THR A 484 -21.67 -4.65 36.79
C THR A 484 -21.54 -3.28 37.46
N HIS A 485 -20.98 -3.21 38.68
CA HIS A 485 -20.72 -1.93 39.36
C HIS A 485 -19.69 -1.05 38.64
N LEU A 486 -18.88 -1.65 37.76
CA LEU A 486 -17.87 -0.94 36.97
C LEU A 486 -18.43 -0.51 35.60
N TYR A 487 -19.70 -0.81 35.30
CA TYR A 487 -20.32 -0.46 34.03
C TYR A 487 -20.60 1.03 33.95
N THR A 488 -20.42 1.58 32.76
CA THR A 488 -20.86 2.95 32.46
C THR A 488 -22.36 2.92 32.19
N TYR A 489 -23.16 3.57 33.03
CA TYR A 489 -24.60 3.64 32.81
C TYR A 489 -24.93 4.40 31.51
N THR A 490 -25.78 3.82 30.67
CA THR A 490 -26.22 4.42 29.39
C THR A 490 -27.74 4.47 29.34
N SER A 491 -28.31 5.61 28.96
CA SER A 491 -29.77 5.78 28.85
C SER A 491 -30.42 4.90 27.78
N ARG A 492 -29.64 4.49 26.76
CA ARG A 492 -30.06 3.57 25.69
C ARG A 492 -29.06 2.43 25.55
N PRO A 493 -29.50 1.21 25.20
CA PRO A 493 -28.59 0.09 24.96
C PRO A 493 -27.68 0.37 23.75
N VAL A 494 -26.50 -0.27 23.73
CA VAL A 494 -25.52 -0.14 22.66
C VAL A 494 -26.10 -0.74 21.36
N PRO A 495 -26.26 0.05 20.27
CA PRO A 495 -26.86 -0.42 19.04
C PRO A 495 -25.87 -1.23 18.17
N THR A 496 -26.42 -2.05 17.27
CA THR A 496 -25.68 -2.58 16.11
C THR A 496 -25.38 -1.48 15.09
N VAL A 497 -24.46 -1.73 14.16
CA VAL A 497 -24.14 -0.79 13.06
C VAL A 497 -25.39 -0.45 12.23
N GLN A 498 -26.25 -1.44 11.95
CA GLN A 498 -27.49 -1.22 11.20
C GLN A 498 -28.51 -0.40 11.98
N SER A 499 -28.76 -0.78 13.24
CA SER A 499 -29.71 -0.03 14.07
C SER A 499 -29.26 1.40 14.29
N PHE A 500 -27.95 1.64 14.41
CA PHE A 500 -27.39 2.98 14.49
C PHE A 500 -27.63 3.79 13.20
N PHE A 501 -27.45 3.17 12.03
CA PHE A 501 -27.78 3.81 10.75
C PHE A 501 -29.27 4.17 10.64
N VAL A 502 -30.16 3.25 11.01
CA VAL A 502 -31.62 3.48 11.01
C VAL A 502 -32.00 4.60 11.99
N GLN A 503 -31.38 4.62 13.18
CA GLN A 503 -31.58 5.67 14.17
C GLN A 503 -31.17 7.05 13.63
N LEU A 504 -29.98 7.16 13.04
CA LEU A 504 -29.51 8.41 12.43
C LEU A 504 -30.46 8.90 11.35
N ARG A 505 -30.95 7.98 10.50
CA ARG A 505 -31.93 8.30 9.46
C ARG A 505 -33.26 8.79 10.06
N GLY A 506 -33.73 8.15 11.12
CA GLY A 506 -34.94 8.56 11.86
C GLY A 506 -34.82 9.95 12.49
N GLN A 507 -33.62 10.35 12.90
CA GLN A 507 -33.30 11.69 13.39
C GLN A 507 -33.09 12.73 12.26
N GLY A 508 -33.23 12.32 10.98
CA GLY A 508 -32.99 13.19 9.83
C GLY A 508 -31.52 13.41 9.47
N HIS A 509 -30.60 12.68 10.10
CA HIS A 509 -29.17 12.72 9.80
C HIS A 509 -28.79 11.66 8.75
N ARG A 510 -27.78 11.97 7.92
CA ARG A 510 -27.27 11.05 6.88
C ARG A 510 -25.77 10.81 7.07
N LEU A 511 -25.31 9.58 6.87
CA LEU A 511 -23.88 9.27 6.82
C LEU A 511 -23.24 9.91 5.58
N ARG A 512 -22.09 10.57 5.74
CA ARG A 512 -21.36 11.23 4.66
C ARG A 512 -19.87 10.89 4.71
N GLY A 513 -19.16 11.20 3.63
CA GLY A 513 -17.69 11.11 3.55
C GLY A 513 -17.12 9.76 3.95
N HIS A 514 -16.15 9.77 4.86
CA HIS A 514 -15.48 8.60 5.38
C HIS A 514 -16.38 7.72 6.24
N ALA A 515 -17.34 8.28 6.98
CA ALA A 515 -18.31 7.51 7.76
C ALA A 515 -19.18 6.62 6.84
N LEU A 516 -19.68 7.18 5.73
CA LEU A 516 -20.39 6.40 4.71
C LEU A 516 -19.50 5.31 4.11
N SER A 517 -18.28 5.67 3.71
CA SER A 517 -17.35 4.68 3.11
C SER A 517 -17.02 3.54 4.07
N PHE A 518 -16.92 3.83 5.37
CA PHE A 518 -16.68 2.82 6.39
C PHE A 518 -17.87 1.88 6.52
N ALA A 519 -19.09 2.41 6.57
CA ALA A 519 -20.31 1.61 6.65
C ALA A 519 -20.50 0.71 5.40
N VAL A 520 -20.23 1.24 4.20
CA VAL A 520 -20.31 0.49 2.93
C VAL A 520 -19.26 -0.63 2.88
N ALA A 521 -18.01 -0.36 3.24
CA ALA A 521 -16.94 -1.36 3.21
C ALA A 521 -17.18 -2.54 4.17
N HIS A 522 -17.92 -2.32 5.26
CA HIS A 522 -18.11 -3.27 6.35
C HIS A 522 -19.57 -3.71 6.54
N ALA A 523 -20.41 -3.54 5.53
CA ALA A 523 -21.81 -3.99 5.57
C ALA A 523 -21.88 -5.51 5.80
N LYS A 524 -22.97 -5.97 6.44
CA LYS A 524 -23.22 -7.40 6.72
C LYS A 524 -23.80 -8.13 5.50
N SER A 525 -24.41 -7.41 4.57
CA SER A 525 -24.88 -7.94 3.30
C SER A 525 -24.64 -6.95 2.15
N LEU A 526 -24.73 -7.44 0.92
CA LEU A 526 -24.61 -6.61 -0.28
C LEU A 526 -25.76 -5.58 -0.36
N GLU A 527 -26.99 -6.01 -0.06
CA GLU A 527 -28.19 -5.17 -0.07
C GLU A 527 -28.07 -4.01 0.92
N GLN A 528 -27.56 -4.28 2.12
CA GLN A 528 -27.32 -3.27 3.14
C GLN A 528 -26.28 -2.24 2.69
N GLY A 529 -25.18 -2.69 2.06
CA GLY A 529 -24.17 -1.78 1.52
C GLY A 529 -24.71 -0.89 0.40
N ILE A 530 -25.63 -1.40 -0.42
CA ILE A 530 -26.32 -0.65 -1.46
C ILE A 530 -27.33 0.33 -0.85
N GLU A 531 -28.10 -0.08 0.17
CA GLU A 531 -29.02 0.79 0.90
C GLU A 531 -28.29 2.04 1.43
N TYR A 532 -27.10 1.85 2.01
CA TYR A 532 -26.26 2.95 2.47
C TYR A 532 -25.89 3.93 1.34
N LEU A 533 -25.52 3.41 0.16
CA LEU A 533 -25.18 4.24 -0.99
C LEU A 533 -26.39 5.01 -1.53
N LEU A 534 -27.54 4.34 -1.66
CA LEU A 534 -28.78 4.93 -2.16
C LEU A 534 -29.27 6.08 -1.25
N SER A 535 -29.02 6.00 0.06
CA SER A 535 -29.42 7.06 1.00
C SER A 535 -28.78 8.44 0.74
N VAL A 536 -27.68 8.49 -0.03
CA VAL A 536 -26.91 9.71 -0.33
C VAL A 536 -26.91 10.05 -1.83
N GLN A 537 -27.64 9.29 -2.65
CA GLN A 537 -27.67 9.47 -4.10
C GLN A 537 -28.10 10.89 -4.51
N ASP A 538 -29.02 11.53 -3.78
CA ASP A 538 -29.46 12.91 -4.03
C ASP A 538 -28.32 13.94 -3.92
N ILE A 539 -27.34 13.66 -3.06
CA ILE A 539 -26.23 14.57 -2.74
C ILE A 539 -25.04 14.30 -3.67
N GLU A 540 -24.80 13.04 -3.97
CA GLU A 540 -23.68 12.58 -4.82
C GLU A 540 -24.25 11.78 -6.02
N PRO A 541 -24.73 12.45 -7.07
CA PRO A 541 -25.43 11.79 -8.19
C PRO A 541 -24.54 10.81 -8.96
N ALA A 542 -23.20 10.97 -8.88
CA ALA A 542 -22.23 10.06 -9.49
C ALA A 542 -22.32 8.62 -8.93
N ILE A 543 -22.92 8.42 -7.75
CA ILE A 543 -23.18 7.08 -7.17
C ILE A 543 -24.07 6.24 -8.08
N SER A 544 -25.03 6.87 -8.79
CA SER A 544 -25.89 6.17 -9.76
C SER A 544 -25.10 5.40 -10.82
N SER A 545 -23.94 5.93 -11.24
CA SER A 545 -23.06 5.30 -12.22
C SER A 545 -22.25 4.12 -11.65
N LEU A 546 -22.16 3.97 -10.32
CA LEU A 546 -21.54 2.79 -9.69
C LEU A 546 -22.52 1.62 -9.59
N LEU A 547 -23.80 1.96 -9.44
CA LEU A 547 -24.90 1.03 -9.27
C LEU A 547 -25.60 0.70 -10.59
N SER A 548 -25.08 1.17 -11.73
CA SER A 548 -25.61 0.88 -13.06
C SER A 548 -24.98 -0.38 -13.64
N ALA A 549 -25.79 -1.19 -14.36
CA ALA A 549 -25.31 -2.38 -15.06
C ALA A 549 -24.22 -2.07 -16.10
N ILE A 550 -24.30 -0.91 -16.73
CA ILE A 550 -23.32 -0.40 -17.70
C ILE A 550 -22.71 0.88 -17.09
N PRO A 551 -21.54 0.77 -16.44
CA PRO A 551 -20.92 1.91 -15.77
C PRO A 551 -20.38 2.95 -16.77
N ASP A 552 -20.60 4.24 -16.49
CA ASP A 552 -20.26 5.37 -17.36
C ASP A 552 -18.98 6.10 -16.91
N VAL A 553 -18.45 7.02 -17.72
CA VAL A 553 -17.26 7.84 -17.45
C VAL A 553 -17.40 8.67 -16.15
N ARG A 554 -18.63 8.93 -15.72
CA ARG A 554 -18.99 9.62 -14.45
C ARG A 554 -18.45 8.92 -13.20
N ILE A 555 -18.05 7.64 -13.26
CA ILE A 555 -17.33 6.94 -12.18
C ILE A 555 -16.08 7.70 -11.72
N ARG A 556 -15.46 8.47 -12.62
CA ARG A 556 -14.26 9.29 -12.31
C ARG A 556 -14.57 10.45 -11.35
N GLU A 557 -15.83 10.84 -11.19
CA GLU A 557 -16.26 11.91 -10.28
C GLU A 557 -16.41 11.40 -8.84
N VAL A 558 -16.64 10.10 -8.66
CA VAL A 558 -16.79 9.48 -7.34
C VAL A 558 -15.47 9.58 -6.56
N PRO A 559 -15.48 10.04 -5.30
CA PRO A 559 -14.28 10.09 -4.46
C PRO A 559 -13.57 8.72 -4.34
N ASP A 560 -12.23 8.73 -4.36
CA ASP A 560 -11.41 7.49 -4.33
C ASP A 560 -11.75 6.57 -3.14
N TYR A 561 -12.01 7.16 -1.96
CA TYR A 561 -12.32 6.40 -0.74
C TYR A 561 -13.67 5.67 -0.84
N LEU A 562 -14.68 6.30 -1.45
CA LEU A 562 -16.02 5.71 -1.60
C LEU A 562 -16.02 4.61 -2.68
N PHE A 563 -15.33 4.87 -3.79
CA PHE A 563 -15.12 3.87 -4.83
C PHE A 563 -14.40 2.64 -4.30
N ALA A 564 -13.32 2.83 -3.53
CA ALA A 564 -12.61 1.72 -2.92
C ALA A 564 -13.48 0.93 -1.92
N SER A 565 -14.31 1.60 -1.12
CA SER A 565 -15.24 0.90 -0.22
C SER A 565 -16.29 0.09 -0.98
N TYR A 566 -16.76 0.55 -2.14
CA TYR A 566 -17.69 -0.21 -2.98
C TYR A 566 -17.01 -1.43 -3.63
N ILE A 567 -15.78 -1.26 -4.13
CA ILE A 567 -14.99 -2.40 -4.61
C ILE A 567 -14.77 -3.43 -3.49
N GLN A 568 -14.47 -2.97 -2.27
CA GLN A 568 -14.38 -3.83 -1.10
C GLN A 568 -15.70 -4.55 -0.84
N LEU A 569 -16.85 -3.87 -0.84
CA LEU A 569 -18.17 -4.49 -0.65
C LEU A 569 -18.39 -5.64 -1.66
N LEU A 570 -18.16 -5.39 -2.95
CA LEU A 570 -18.27 -6.41 -4.00
C LEU A 570 -17.32 -7.60 -3.75
N CYS A 571 -16.10 -7.32 -3.31
CA CYS A 571 -15.10 -8.32 -2.95
C CYS A 571 -15.43 -9.12 -1.69
N HIS A 572 -16.28 -8.59 -0.80
CA HIS A 572 -16.76 -9.32 0.38
C HIS A 572 -17.89 -10.30 0.03
N PHE A 573 -18.80 -9.91 -0.87
CA PHE A 573 -20.04 -10.63 -1.18
C PHE A 573 -20.02 -11.30 -2.55
N THR A 574 -18.95 -12.02 -2.85
CA THR A 574 -18.68 -12.59 -4.18
C THR A 574 -19.69 -13.62 -4.68
N ASN A 575 -20.47 -14.22 -3.77
CA ASN A 575 -21.45 -15.25 -4.07
C ASN A 575 -22.87 -14.71 -4.17
N ALA A 576 -23.09 -13.44 -3.83
CA ALA A 576 -24.39 -12.80 -3.99
C ALA A 576 -24.59 -12.45 -5.47
N PRO A 577 -25.59 -13.02 -6.17
CA PRO A 577 -25.80 -12.71 -7.56
C PRO A 577 -26.24 -11.25 -7.71
N LEU A 578 -25.54 -10.48 -8.54
CA LEU A 578 -25.95 -9.13 -8.92
C LEU A 578 -27.29 -9.12 -9.69
N SER A 579 -27.81 -10.29 -10.08
CA SER A 579 -29.12 -10.46 -10.73
C SER A 579 -30.24 -9.76 -9.95
N ARG A 580 -30.25 -9.83 -8.61
CA ARG A 580 -31.28 -9.17 -7.77
C ARG A 580 -31.26 -7.64 -7.87
N MET A 581 -30.18 -7.06 -8.39
CA MET A 581 -30.07 -5.61 -8.63
C MET A 581 -30.39 -5.22 -10.08
N TYR A 582 -30.16 -6.14 -11.01
CA TYR A 582 -30.26 -5.93 -12.45
C TYR A 582 -31.19 -6.98 -13.04
N ASP A 583 -32.44 -6.93 -12.62
CA ASP A 583 -33.50 -7.63 -13.32
C ASP A 583 -33.64 -6.93 -14.69
N GLU A 584 -33.43 -7.69 -15.78
CA GLU A 584 -33.84 -7.39 -17.17
C GLU A 584 -32.88 -6.79 -18.21
N LEU A 585 -31.56 -6.60 -17.99
CA LEU A 585 -30.67 -6.10 -19.06
C LEU A 585 -29.57 -7.08 -19.51
N PRO A 586 -29.33 -7.22 -20.84
CA PRO A 586 -28.20 -7.99 -21.36
C PRO A 586 -26.89 -7.28 -21.00
N PHE A 587 -26.05 -7.95 -20.22
CA PHE A 587 -24.70 -7.48 -19.90
C PHE A 587 -23.78 -7.81 -21.07
N GLU A 588 -23.34 -6.80 -21.83
CA GLU A 588 -22.33 -7.01 -22.88
C GLU A 588 -20.96 -7.30 -22.26
N ILE A 589 -20.30 -8.36 -22.72
CA ILE A 589 -18.97 -8.74 -22.26
C ILE A 589 -17.98 -7.67 -22.71
N PRO A 590 -17.23 -7.02 -21.81
CA PRO A 590 -16.19 -6.10 -22.22
C PRO A 590 -15.14 -6.82 -23.08
N ALA A 591 -14.72 -6.22 -24.20
CA ALA A 591 -13.76 -6.79 -25.14
C ALA A 591 -12.51 -7.39 -24.47
N PHE A 592 -12.01 -6.77 -23.38
CA PHE A 592 -10.83 -7.23 -22.66
C PHE A 592 -10.99 -8.56 -21.90
N MET A 593 -12.22 -8.98 -21.59
CA MET A 593 -12.48 -10.28 -20.95
C MET A 593 -12.44 -11.42 -21.97
N HIS A 594 -12.51 -11.13 -23.28
CA HIS A 594 -12.41 -12.14 -24.34
C HIS A 594 -11.01 -12.75 -24.42
N ASP A 595 -9.97 -12.02 -23.99
CA ASP A 595 -8.59 -12.55 -23.86
C ASP A 595 -8.52 -13.68 -22.82
N VAL A 596 -9.39 -13.64 -21.79
CA VAL A 596 -9.57 -14.73 -20.85
C VAL A 596 -10.58 -15.69 -21.47
N ARG A 597 -10.13 -16.50 -22.44
CA ARG A 597 -10.93 -17.47 -23.25
C ARG A 597 -11.87 -18.41 -22.45
N ILE A 598 -11.83 -18.40 -21.12
CA ILE A 598 -12.71 -19.17 -20.22
C ILE A 598 -14.00 -18.41 -19.82
N LEU A 599 -14.05 -17.08 -19.91
CA LEU A 599 -15.21 -16.30 -19.43
C LEU A 599 -16.33 -16.15 -20.46
N SER A 600 -16.33 -16.89 -21.57
CA SER A 600 -17.27 -16.73 -22.69
C SER A 600 -18.74 -17.12 -22.39
N GLY A 601 -19.08 -17.42 -21.13
CA GLY A 601 -20.45 -17.68 -20.69
C GLY A 601 -21.10 -16.46 -20.03
N TRP A 602 -22.26 -16.03 -20.56
CA TRP A 602 -23.01 -14.82 -20.14
C TRP A 602 -23.33 -14.75 -18.62
N SER A 603 -23.23 -15.86 -17.88
CA SER A 603 -23.55 -15.95 -16.45
C SER A 603 -22.38 -15.65 -15.51
N SER A 604 -21.13 -15.75 -15.97
CA SER A 604 -19.92 -15.46 -15.16
C SER A 604 -19.74 -13.95 -14.87
N HIS A 605 -20.43 -13.10 -15.63
CA HIS A 605 -20.35 -11.64 -15.51
C HIS A 605 -21.24 -11.05 -14.41
N ARG A 606 -22.15 -11.86 -13.84
CA ARG A 606 -22.99 -11.47 -12.69
C ARG A 606 -22.27 -11.60 -11.34
N GLN A 607 -21.01 -12.02 -11.37
CA GLN A 607 -20.18 -12.11 -10.17
C GLN A 607 -19.64 -10.73 -9.76
N PRO A 608 -19.83 -10.34 -8.50
CA PRO A 608 -19.33 -9.07 -7.96
C PRO A 608 -17.82 -8.82 -8.20
N VAL A 609 -16.98 -9.86 -8.16
CA VAL A 609 -15.53 -9.73 -8.38
C VAL A 609 -15.20 -9.36 -9.82
N VAL A 610 -15.90 -9.95 -10.78
CA VAL A 610 -15.72 -9.69 -12.22
C VAL A 610 -16.21 -8.28 -12.55
N PHE A 611 -17.33 -7.85 -11.96
CA PHE A 611 -17.81 -6.48 -12.07
C PHE A 611 -16.85 -5.46 -11.43
N ALA A 612 -16.27 -5.78 -10.27
CA ALA A 612 -15.25 -4.96 -9.64
C ALA A 612 -14.02 -4.74 -10.54
N LEU A 613 -13.56 -5.78 -11.24
CA LEU A 613 -12.48 -5.66 -12.22
C LEU A 613 -12.84 -4.74 -13.40
N HIS A 614 -14.07 -4.84 -13.89
CA HIS A 614 -14.57 -3.95 -14.93
C HIS A 614 -14.55 -2.47 -14.49
N LEU A 615 -15.04 -2.19 -13.27
CA LEU A 615 -15.00 -0.85 -12.69
C LEU A 615 -13.58 -0.30 -12.52
N LEU A 616 -12.63 -1.16 -12.09
CA LEU A 616 -11.23 -0.79 -11.95
C LEU A 616 -10.60 -0.41 -13.29
N GLN A 617 -10.93 -1.14 -14.36
CA GLN A 617 -10.46 -0.82 -15.71
C GLN A 617 -10.99 0.52 -16.21
N LEU A 618 -12.30 0.75 -16.11
CA LEU A 618 -12.94 1.97 -16.62
C LEU A 618 -12.40 3.23 -15.93
N ARG A 619 -12.19 3.14 -14.61
CA ARG A 619 -11.66 4.25 -13.82
C ARG A 619 -10.15 4.43 -14.01
N GLY A 620 -9.37 3.36 -14.08
CA GLY A 620 -7.91 3.40 -14.07
C GLY A 620 -7.36 4.02 -12.78
N THR A 621 -7.84 3.56 -11.62
CA THR A 621 -7.49 4.17 -10.33
C THR A 621 -6.04 3.92 -9.91
N LEU A 622 -5.36 4.96 -9.43
CA LEU A 622 -4.03 4.86 -8.82
C LEU A 622 -4.08 4.42 -7.35
N TYR A 623 -5.28 4.31 -6.77
CA TYR A 623 -5.47 3.92 -5.38
C TYR A 623 -5.36 2.39 -5.22
N ARG A 624 -4.17 1.92 -4.82
CA ARG A 624 -3.81 0.50 -4.69
C ARG A 624 -4.77 -0.35 -3.85
N PRO A 625 -5.33 0.12 -2.71
CA PRO A 625 -6.18 -0.73 -1.87
C PRO A 625 -7.42 -1.30 -2.57
N ALA A 626 -7.92 -0.65 -3.62
CA ALA A 626 -9.03 -1.18 -4.41
C ALA A 626 -8.60 -2.43 -5.22
N TRP A 627 -7.39 -2.44 -5.78
CA TRP A 627 -6.83 -3.58 -6.50
C TRP A 627 -6.49 -4.74 -5.58
N ILE A 628 -5.95 -4.45 -4.39
CA ILE A 628 -5.60 -5.46 -3.39
C ILE A 628 -6.86 -6.15 -2.85
N ALA A 629 -7.97 -5.42 -2.71
CA ALA A 629 -9.25 -6.01 -2.31
C ALA A 629 -9.70 -7.12 -3.27
N VAL A 630 -9.50 -6.93 -4.58
CA VAL A 630 -9.80 -7.94 -5.61
C VAL A 630 -8.84 -9.12 -5.51
N LEU A 631 -7.53 -8.89 -5.44
CA LEU A 631 -6.54 -9.96 -5.28
C LEU A 631 -6.82 -10.81 -4.03
N HIS A 632 -7.18 -10.16 -2.92
CA HIS A 632 -7.54 -10.85 -1.69
C HIS A 632 -8.85 -11.63 -1.82
N ALA A 633 -9.85 -11.11 -2.54
CA ALA A 633 -11.09 -11.84 -2.79
C ALA A 633 -10.85 -13.14 -3.57
N LEU A 634 -9.99 -13.09 -4.60
CA LEU A 634 -9.64 -14.26 -5.42
C LEU A 634 -8.98 -15.40 -4.63
N ASN A 635 -8.50 -15.14 -3.41
CA ASN A 635 -7.93 -16.16 -2.52
C ASN A 635 -8.98 -16.96 -1.73
N ARG A 636 -10.24 -16.51 -1.71
CA ARG A 636 -11.30 -17.17 -0.93
C ARG A 636 -11.80 -18.41 -1.68
N SER A 637 -11.87 -19.56 -1.00
CA SER A 637 -12.39 -20.81 -1.58
C SER A 637 -13.83 -20.68 -2.08
N MET A 638 -14.63 -19.82 -1.44
CA MET A 638 -15.98 -19.49 -1.88
C MET A 638 -16.03 -18.85 -3.27
N VAL A 639 -15.04 -18.01 -3.61
CA VAL A 639 -14.93 -17.35 -4.93
C VAL A 639 -14.58 -18.36 -6.00
N ALA A 640 -13.58 -19.21 -5.75
CA ALA A 640 -13.25 -20.31 -6.65
C ALA A 640 -14.48 -21.23 -6.88
N ARG A 641 -15.26 -21.48 -5.82
CA ARG A 641 -16.53 -22.21 -5.93
C ARG A 641 -17.61 -21.47 -6.74
N GLY A 642 -17.64 -20.14 -6.73
CA GLY A 642 -18.54 -19.36 -7.59
C GLY A 642 -18.08 -19.34 -9.05
N LEU A 643 -16.78 -19.15 -9.30
CA LEU A 643 -16.21 -18.96 -10.65
C LEU A 643 -16.45 -20.15 -11.59
N HIS A 644 -16.59 -21.36 -11.07
CA HIS A 644 -16.83 -22.56 -11.88
C HIS A 644 -18.32 -22.88 -12.12
N SER A 645 -19.28 -22.16 -11.51
CA SER A 645 -20.70 -22.52 -11.57
C SER A 645 -21.30 -22.18 -12.95
N HIS A 646 -20.98 -23.00 -13.95
CA HIS A 646 -21.24 -22.71 -15.35
C HIS A 646 -22.65 -23.14 -15.82
N ARG A 647 -23.34 -24.12 -15.20
CA ARG A 647 -24.63 -24.62 -15.75
C ARG A 647 -25.65 -25.22 -14.75
N ALA A 648 -25.27 -25.44 -13.49
CA ALA A 648 -26.04 -26.28 -12.56
C ALA A 648 -27.29 -25.65 -11.92
N ILE A 649 -27.35 -24.32 -11.80
CA ILE A 649 -28.44 -23.67 -11.04
C ILE A 649 -29.76 -23.64 -11.82
N GLN A 650 -29.76 -23.90 -13.12
CA GLN A 650 -30.98 -23.86 -13.92
C GLN A 650 -31.69 -25.20 -14.10
N ARG A 651 -31.14 -26.34 -13.64
CA ARG A 651 -31.85 -27.61 -13.85
C ARG A 651 -32.00 -28.63 -12.73
N ASN A 652 -31.18 -28.75 -11.69
CA ASN A 652 -31.49 -29.62 -10.54
C ASN A 652 -30.46 -29.47 -9.40
N ALA A 653 -30.83 -28.78 -8.33
CA ALA A 653 -30.00 -28.64 -7.13
C ALA A 653 -29.96 -29.91 -6.24
N MET A 654 -30.68 -30.97 -6.59
CA MET A 654 -30.79 -32.21 -5.79
C MET A 654 -29.99 -33.41 -6.33
N LEU A 655 -29.36 -33.33 -7.51
CA LEU A 655 -28.72 -34.50 -8.17
C LEU A 655 -27.20 -34.36 -8.41
N LEU A 656 -26.54 -33.32 -7.88
CA LEU A 656 -25.12 -33.04 -8.18
C LEU A 656 -24.17 -33.63 -7.13
N THR A 657 -24.07 -34.96 -7.12
CA THR A 657 -23.05 -35.74 -6.40
C THR A 657 -21.93 -36.21 -7.34
N GLY A 658 -21.47 -35.33 -8.25
CA GLY A 658 -20.35 -35.56 -9.16
C GLY A 658 -19.13 -34.69 -8.79
N ASP A 659 -17.93 -35.26 -8.97
CA ASP A 659 -16.61 -34.88 -8.40
C ASP A 659 -16.40 -33.39 -8.07
N GLY A 660 -16.60 -33.05 -6.78
CA GLY A 660 -16.44 -31.69 -6.27
C GLY A 660 -15.02 -31.13 -6.44
N ASN A 661 -14.01 -32.00 -6.55
CA ASN A 661 -12.60 -31.60 -6.57
C ASN A 661 -12.18 -30.97 -7.90
N VAL A 662 -12.58 -31.57 -9.04
CA VAL A 662 -12.27 -31.05 -10.39
C VAL A 662 -12.85 -29.63 -10.56
N ARG A 663 -14.08 -29.43 -10.09
CA ARG A 663 -14.78 -28.15 -10.16
C ARG A 663 -14.12 -27.06 -9.32
N ILE A 664 -13.68 -27.42 -8.11
CA ILE A 664 -12.94 -26.51 -7.23
C ILE A 664 -11.60 -26.12 -7.87
N CYS A 665 -10.87 -27.09 -8.45
CA CYS A 665 -9.61 -26.84 -9.15
C CYS A 665 -9.79 -25.88 -10.33
N HIS A 666 -10.80 -26.09 -11.18
CA HIS A 666 -11.09 -25.16 -12.28
C HIS A 666 -11.35 -23.72 -11.78
N GLY A 667 -12.12 -23.58 -10.69
CA GLY A 667 -12.34 -22.29 -10.04
C GLY A 667 -11.06 -21.59 -9.60
N HIS A 668 -10.09 -22.35 -9.08
CA HIS A 668 -8.77 -21.83 -8.69
C HIS A 668 -7.89 -21.47 -9.89
N ILE A 669 -7.97 -22.21 -11.01
CA ILE A 669 -7.30 -21.86 -12.27
C ILE A 669 -7.83 -20.53 -12.82
N ILE A 670 -9.16 -20.34 -12.83
CA ILE A 670 -9.77 -19.07 -13.23
C ILE A 670 -9.34 -17.94 -12.29
N ALA A 671 -9.36 -18.16 -10.98
CA ALA A 671 -8.95 -17.16 -9.99
C ALA A 671 -7.49 -16.72 -10.20
N TYR A 672 -6.60 -17.66 -10.51
CA TYR A 672 -5.21 -17.37 -10.86
C TYR A 672 -5.07 -16.52 -12.12
N ARG A 673 -5.80 -16.86 -13.20
CA ARG A 673 -5.78 -16.08 -14.45
C ARG A 673 -6.32 -14.66 -14.24
N LEU A 674 -7.36 -14.51 -13.44
CA LEU A 674 -7.88 -13.20 -13.04
C LEU A 674 -6.85 -12.41 -12.21
N ALA A 675 -6.12 -13.07 -11.31
CA ALA A 675 -5.04 -12.42 -10.56
C ALA A 675 -3.92 -11.94 -11.50
N GLN A 676 -3.49 -12.76 -12.46
CA GLN A 676 -2.51 -12.36 -13.49
C GLN A 676 -3.00 -11.17 -14.30
N ARG A 677 -4.26 -11.18 -14.73
CA ARG A 677 -4.84 -10.05 -15.48
C ARG A 677 -4.91 -8.78 -14.63
N THR A 678 -5.27 -8.91 -13.36
CA THR A 678 -5.30 -7.79 -12.40
C THR A 678 -3.93 -7.14 -12.27
N VAL A 679 -2.87 -7.95 -12.16
CA VAL A 679 -1.48 -7.45 -12.09
C VAL A 679 -1.06 -6.83 -13.42
N SER A 680 -1.41 -7.42 -14.57
CA SER A 680 -1.11 -6.83 -15.87
C SER A 680 -1.78 -5.46 -16.06
N MET A 681 -3.03 -5.31 -15.59
CA MET A 681 -3.73 -4.02 -15.62
C MET A 681 -3.07 -2.97 -14.71
N LEU A 682 -2.58 -3.38 -13.53
CA LEU A 682 -1.77 -2.53 -12.64
C LEU A 682 -0.47 -2.07 -13.34
N GLU A 683 0.20 -2.96 -14.05
CA GLU A 683 1.42 -2.64 -14.79
C GLU A 683 1.16 -1.69 -15.97
N GLN A 684 0.03 -1.86 -16.67
CA GLN A 684 -0.39 -0.96 -17.76
C GLN A 684 -0.59 0.48 -17.28
N ILE A 685 -1.08 0.67 -16.04
CA ILE A 685 -1.20 2.01 -15.41
C ILE A 685 0.11 2.46 -14.72
N ASN A 686 1.20 1.71 -14.87
CA ASN A 686 2.51 1.90 -14.24
C ASN A 686 2.47 1.93 -12.71
N VAL A 687 1.59 1.16 -12.07
CA VAL A 687 1.51 1.01 -10.62
C VAL A 687 2.13 -0.34 -10.21
N ASP A 688 3.06 -0.30 -9.26
CA ASP A 688 3.72 -1.51 -8.75
C ASP A 688 2.84 -2.20 -7.69
N LEU A 689 2.99 -3.53 -7.62
CA LEU A 689 2.46 -4.35 -6.54
C LEU A 689 3.13 -3.99 -5.20
N ASP A 690 2.38 -4.02 -4.11
CA ASP A 690 2.91 -3.82 -2.76
C ASP A 690 3.00 -5.13 -1.96
N ILE A 691 3.45 -5.04 -0.70
CA ILE A 691 3.63 -6.19 0.21
C ILE A 691 2.32 -6.99 0.38
N ALA A 692 1.18 -6.30 0.54
CA ALA A 692 -0.13 -6.93 0.70
C ALA A 692 -0.61 -7.61 -0.60
N GLY A 693 -0.34 -6.99 -1.74
CA GLY A 693 -0.53 -7.59 -3.05
C GLY A 693 0.30 -8.86 -3.24
N LEU A 694 1.60 -8.82 -2.94
CA LEU A 694 2.49 -9.99 -3.01
C LEU A 694 2.03 -11.12 -2.09
N HIS A 695 1.65 -10.80 -0.85
CA HIS A 695 1.08 -11.79 0.08
C HIS A 695 -0.17 -12.45 -0.51
N SER A 696 -1.01 -11.68 -1.19
CA SER A 696 -2.20 -12.21 -1.87
C SER A 696 -1.83 -13.12 -3.04
N LEU A 697 -0.78 -12.80 -3.81
CA LEU A 697 -0.27 -13.67 -4.87
C LEU A 697 0.30 -14.98 -4.33
N CYS A 698 1.04 -14.95 -3.21
CA CYS A 698 1.58 -16.16 -2.58
C CYS A 698 0.47 -17.13 -2.21
N ILE A 699 -0.61 -16.63 -1.59
CA ILE A 699 -1.78 -17.45 -1.23
C ILE A 699 -2.48 -17.98 -2.49
N ASN A 700 -2.61 -17.16 -3.54
CA ASN A 700 -3.25 -17.56 -4.78
C ASN A 700 -2.50 -18.70 -5.47
N VAL A 701 -1.17 -18.57 -5.59
CA VAL A 701 -0.29 -19.61 -6.18
C VAL A 701 -0.32 -20.87 -5.32
N ASN A 702 -0.21 -20.75 -4.00
CA ASN A 702 -0.36 -21.88 -3.07
C ASN A 702 -1.68 -22.63 -3.30
N ASN A 703 -2.80 -21.91 -3.41
CA ASN A 703 -4.10 -22.52 -3.63
C ASN A 703 -4.19 -23.18 -5.02
N LEU A 704 -3.63 -22.56 -6.06
CA LEU A 704 -3.56 -23.14 -7.40
C LEU A 704 -2.79 -24.46 -7.40
N THR A 705 -1.54 -24.44 -6.92
CA THR A 705 -0.64 -25.60 -6.96
C THR A 705 -1.21 -26.76 -6.16
N TRP A 706 -1.77 -26.47 -4.98
CA TRP A 706 -2.43 -27.48 -4.15
C TRP A 706 -3.61 -28.12 -4.87
N ASN A 707 -4.55 -27.33 -5.40
CA ASN A 707 -5.75 -27.89 -6.01
C ASN A 707 -5.45 -28.63 -7.31
N CYS A 708 -4.49 -28.17 -8.11
CA CYS A 708 -4.01 -28.93 -9.27
C CYS A 708 -3.43 -30.28 -8.83
N TRP A 709 -2.55 -30.30 -7.82
CA TRP A 709 -1.98 -31.54 -7.28
C TRP A 709 -3.06 -32.48 -6.73
N HIS A 710 -3.96 -31.95 -5.90
CA HIS A 710 -5.04 -32.71 -5.26
C HIS A 710 -5.98 -33.34 -6.29
N THR A 711 -6.38 -32.59 -7.33
CA THR A 711 -7.23 -33.08 -8.41
C THR A 711 -6.51 -34.11 -9.29
N LEU A 712 -5.21 -33.99 -9.54
CA LEU A 712 -4.47 -35.02 -10.28
C LEU A 712 -4.32 -36.31 -9.47
N ASN A 713 -4.22 -36.20 -8.14
CA ASN A 713 -4.07 -37.36 -7.26
C ASN A 713 -5.40 -38.10 -6.99
N HIS A 714 -6.55 -37.41 -7.05
CA HIS A 714 -7.87 -37.97 -6.69
C HIS A 714 -8.93 -37.91 -7.80
N GLY A 715 -8.76 -37.09 -8.84
CA GLY A 715 -9.77 -36.78 -9.86
C GLY A 715 -9.93 -37.83 -10.97
N GLY A 716 -9.29 -38.99 -10.83
CA GLY A 716 -9.41 -40.14 -11.75
C GLY A 716 -10.36 -41.24 -11.26
N SER A 717 -10.95 -41.12 -10.06
CA SER A 717 -11.71 -42.22 -9.44
C SER A 717 -13.22 -42.22 -9.70
N THR A 718 -13.78 -41.26 -10.43
CA THR A 718 -15.22 -41.19 -10.72
C THR A 718 -15.51 -41.21 -12.22
N GLN A 719 -16.42 -42.10 -12.64
CA GLN A 719 -16.89 -42.15 -14.03
C GLN A 719 -17.77 -40.91 -14.33
N PRO A 720 -17.51 -40.16 -15.42
CA PRO A 720 -18.34 -39.03 -15.81
C PRO A 720 -19.76 -39.47 -16.15
N LEU A 721 -20.76 -38.64 -15.82
CA LEU A 721 -22.17 -38.94 -16.05
C LEU A 721 -22.58 -38.82 -17.54
N ASP A 722 -21.84 -38.05 -18.33
CA ASP A 722 -22.07 -37.80 -19.77
C ASP A 722 -20.73 -37.59 -20.53
N GLU A 723 -20.68 -37.89 -21.84
CA GLU A 723 -19.51 -37.77 -22.71
C GLU A 723 -18.96 -36.34 -22.78
N ARG A 724 -19.86 -35.34 -22.74
CA ARG A 724 -19.48 -33.92 -22.74
C ARG A 724 -18.80 -33.51 -21.44
N GLU A 725 -19.32 -33.97 -20.29
CA GLU A 725 -18.69 -33.73 -18.99
C GLU A 725 -17.33 -34.43 -18.90
N GLY A 726 -17.20 -35.63 -19.47
CA GLY A 726 -15.93 -36.34 -19.59
C GLY A 726 -14.91 -35.64 -20.52
N ALA A 727 -15.35 -34.93 -21.55
CA ALA A 727 -14.47 -34.12 -22.39
C ALA A 727 -13.95 -32.87 -21.67
N ASP A 728 -14.84 -32.15 -20.98
CA ASP A 728 -14.48 -30.96 -20.18
C ASP A 728 -13.54 -31.34 -19.03
N GLN A 729 -13.80 -32.44 -18.32
CA GLN A 729 -12.92 -32.94 -17.26
C GLN A 729 -11.52 -33.31 -17.78
N ARG A 730 -11.42 -33.95 -18.95
CA ARG A 730 -10.12 -34.28 -19.57
C ARG A 730 -9.32 -33.03 -19.94
N LEU A 731 -9.99 -32.01 -20.50
CA LEU A 731 -9.35 -30.73 -20.81
C LEU A 731 -8.80 -30.04 -19.56
N LEU A 732 -9.57 -30.05 -18.47
CA LEU A 732 -9.17 -29.46 -17.19
C LEU A 732 -8.00 -30.20 -16.54
N LEU A 733 -7.98 -31.53 -16.61
CA LEU A 733 -6.87 -32.33 -16.11
C LEU A 733 -5.59 -32.06 -16.92
N ALA A 734 -5.68 -31.97 -18.25
CA ALA A 734 -4.56 -31.58 -19.10
C ALA A 734 -4.04 -30.17 -18.78
N GLU A 735 -4.95 -29.22 -18.53
CA GLU A 735 -4.60 -27.85 -18.13
C GLU A 735 -3.91 -27.81 -16.75
N ALA A 736 -4.38 -28.59 -15.78
CA ALA A 736 -3.75 -28.71 -14.47
C ALA A 736 -2.33 -29.31 -14.58
N MET A 737 -2.13 -30.30 -15.44
CA MET A 737 -0.81 -30.87 -15.72
C MET A 737 0.13 -29.84 -16.35
N ASP A 738 -0.32 -29.08 -17.35
CA ASP A 738 0.49 -28.05 -18.00
C ASP A 738 0.94 -26.95 -17.02
N ILE A 739 0.05 -26.54 -16.12
CA ILE A 739 0.36 -25.53 -15.10
C ILE A 739 1.49 -26.00 -14.17
N LEU A 740 1.44 -27.25 -13.71
CA LEU A 740 2.47 -27.82 -12.83
C LEU A 740 3.78 -28.11 -13.58
N ARG A 741 3.70 -28.60 -14.83
CA ARG A 741 4.87 -28.90 -15.67
C ARG A 741 5.65 -27.65 -16.05
N THR A 742 4.97 -26.58 -16.47
CA THR A 742 5.64 -25.39 -17.01
C THR A 742 6.29 -24.50 -15.95
N ARG A 743 5.91 -24.64 -14.67
CA ARG A 743 6.39 -23.81 -13.54
C ARG A 743 6.31 -22.29 -13.77
N LYS A 744 5.51 -21.81 -14.74
CA LYS A 744 5.36 -20.38 -15.07
C LYS A 744 4.86 -19.57 -13.87
N HIS A 745 4.05 -20.20 -13.02
CA HIS A 745 3.49 -19.58 -11.82
C HIS A 745 4.56 -19.27 -10.75
N THR A 746 5.58 -20.11 -10.57
CA THR A 746 6.69 -19.83 -9.65
C THR A 746 7.61 -18.75 -10.19
N VAL A 747 7.98 -18.81 -11.48
CA VAL A 747 8.79 -17.77 -12.14
C VAL A 747 8.12 -16.41 -12.04
N TRP A 748 6.80 -16.36 -12.28
CA TRP A 748 6.00 -15.15 -12.14
C TRP A 748 5.99 -14.63 -10.69
N LEU A 749 5.85 -15.52 -9.70
CA LEU A 749 5.88 -15.15 -8.28
C LEU A 749 7.27 -14.62 -7.85
N LYS A 750 8.36 -15.30 -8.25
CA LYS A 750 9.75 -14.89 -7.99
C LYS A 750 10.05 -13.52 -8.60
N HIS A 751 9.60 -13.27 -9.84
CA HIS A 751 9.75 -11.97 -10.50
C HIS A 751 9.17 -10.83 -9.65
N HIS A 752 7.94 -11.00 -9.13
CA HIS A 752 7.29 -9.97 -8.32
C HIS A 752 7.91 -9.81 -6.93
N PHE A 753 8.39 -10.90 -6.31
CA PHE A 753 9.12 -10.83 -5.05
C PHE A 753 10.40 -9.98 -5.18
N TRP A 754 11.26 -10.30 -6.15
CA TRP A 754 12.53 -9.60 -6.36
C TRP A 754 12.34 -8.14 -6.80
N ARG A 755 11.32 -7.88 -7.63
CA ARG A 755 10.93 -6.51 -7.99
C ARG A 755 10.46 -5.69 -6.78
N LEU A 756 9.73 -6.30 -5.84
CA LEU A 756 9.23 -5.64 -4.64
C LEU A 756 10.36 -5.27 -3.66
N VAL A 757 11.28 -6.20 -3.43
CA VAL A 757 12.46 -5.99 -2.57
C VAL A 757 13.40 -4.95 -3.18
N GLY A 758 13.49 -4.91 -4.52
CA GLY A 758 14.32 -3.97 -5.27
C GLY A 758 15.74 -4.46 -5.51
N GLU A 759 15.94 -5.77 -5.32
CA GLU A 759 17.15 -6.54 -5.57
C GLU A 759 16.86 -7.42 -6.78
N SER A 760 17.50 -7.11 -7.91
CA SER A 760 17.25 -7.88 -9.14
C SER A 760 18.15 -9.10 -9.13
N ALA A 761 17.57 -10.30 -9.19
CA ALA A 761 18.29 -11.59 -9.23
C ALA A 761 19.36 -11.71 -10.35
N THR A 762 19.35 -10.79 -11.31
CA THR A 762 20.28 -10.72 -12.45
C THR A 762 21.48 -9.79 -12.26
N TYR A 763 21.65 -9.15 -11.09
CA TYR A 763 22.85 -8.34 -10.83
C TYR A 763 23.83 -9.13 -9.96
N PRO A 764 25.04 -9.45 -10.47
CA PRO A 764 26.05 -10.10 -9.65
C PRO A 764 26.41 -9.22 -8.45
N PRO A 765 26.70 -9.81 -7.28
CA PRO A 765 27.02 -9.11 -6.02
C PRO A 765 28.29 -8.22 -6.09
N ASN A 766 28.97 -8.19 -7.24
CA ASN A 766 30.26 -7.54 -7.45
C ASN A 766 30.17 -6.09 -7.93
N LEU A 767 28.97 -5.56 -8.23
CA LEU A 767 28.75 -4.12 -8.40
C LEU A 767 28.37 -3.48 -7.06
N ARG A 768 29.19 -3.74 -6.03
CA ARG A 768 29.34 -2.80 -4.91
C ARG A 768 29.70 -1.47 -5.57
N HIS A 769 28.75 -0.54 -5.63
CA HIS A 769 29.05 0.82 -6.05
C HIS A 769 30.27 1.25 -5.24
N ARG A 770 31.41 1.48 -5.93
CA ARG A 770 32.49 2.28 -5.38
C ARG A 770 31.83 3.57 -4.94
N SER A 771 31.57 3.69 -3.65
CA SER A 771 31.04 4.88 -3.02
C SER A 771 32.01 6.00 -3.37
N THR A 772 31.64 6.82 -4.36
CA THR A 772 32.18 8.16 -4.40
C THR A 772 31.69 8.80 -3.11
N SER A 773 32.64 9.26 -2.30
CA SER A 773 32.57 9.54 -0.86
C SER A 773 31.61 10.68 -0.44
N HIS A 774 30.62 11.03 -1.26
CA HIS A 774 29.81 12.24 -1.09
C HIS A 774 28.29 12.02 -1.11
N VAL A 775 27.77 10.82 -1.45
CA VAL A 775 26.32 10.53 -1.38
C VAL A 775 26.03 9.70 -0.11
N PRO A 776 25.10 10.11 0.77
CA PRO A 776 24.71 9.30 1.92
C PRO A 776 24.18 7.93 1.49
N MET A 777 24.42 6.90 2.29
CA MET A 777 23.96 5.55 1.99
C MET A 777 22.42 5.53 1.89
N GLN A 778 21.92 5.20 0.70
CA GLN A 778 20.48 5.03 0.47
C GLN A 778 19.97 3.76 1.15
N PRO A 779 18.66 3.67 1.46
CA PRO A 779 18.10 2.44 1.99
C PRO A 779 18.29 1.32 0.95
N ARG A 780 18.83 0.18 1.39
CA ARG A 780 19.19 -0.93 0.50
C ARG A 780 17.96 -1.49 -0.23
N PHE A 781 16.83 -1.58 0.47
CA PHE A 781 15.58 -2.14 -0.04
C PHE A 781 14.51 -1.11 -0.34
N LEU A 782 13.70 -1.43 -1.36
CA LEU A 782 12.47 -0.71 -1.67
C LEU A 782 11.36 -1.07 -0.67
N ASN A 783 11.24 -2.35 -0.33
CA ASN A 783 10.35 -2.85 0.71
C ASN A 783 10.98 -4.04 1.42
N THR A 784 10.78 -4.15 2.73
CA THR A 784 11.20 -5.31 3.53
C THR A 784 9.96 -6.15 3.84
N PRO A 785 9.79 -7.35 3.24
CA PRO A 785 8.65 -8.21 3.54
C PRO A 785 8.66 -8.63 5.02
N GLY A 786 7.50 -8.54 5.67
CA GLY A 786 7.35 -9.03 7.04
C GLY A 786 7.38 -10.56 7.11
N PRO A 787 7.64 -11.17 8.29
CA PRO A 787 7.76 -12.61 8.43
C PRO A 787 6.54 -13.42 7.96
N ALA A 788 5.32 -12.84 8.03
CA ALA A 788 4.12 -13.50 7.52
C ALA A 788 4.11 -13.64 5.98
N VAL A 789 4.67 -12.66 5.27
CA VAL A 789 4.77 -12.70 3.81
C VAL A 789 5.85 -13.69 3.38
N ILE A 790 6.98 -13.71 4.10
CA ILE A 790 8.04 -14.71 3.90
C ILE A 790 7.48 -16.12 4.09
N HIS A 791 6.72 -16.35 5.16
CA HIS A 791 6.04 -17.64 5.39
C HIS A 791 5.14 -18.05 4.23
N ALA A 792 4.27 -17.15 3.76
CA ALA A 792 3.39 -17.42 2.63
C ALA A 792 4.16 -17.70 1.33
N TYR A 793 5.27 -17.00 1.11
CA TYR A 793 6.14 -17.17 -0.06
C TYR A 793 6.85 -18.54 -0.04
N VAL A 794 7.47 -18.91 1.09
CA VAL A 794 8.08 -20.24 1.29
C VAL A 794 7.07 -21.36 1.07
N ARG A 795 5.83 -21.21 1.56
CA ARG A 795 4.76 -22.19 1.32
C ARG A 795 4.41 -22.33 -0.16
N ALA A 796 4.27 -21.22 -0.88
CA ALA A 796 3.94 -21.25 -2.30
C ALA A 796 5.03 -21.95 -3.13
N LEU A 797 6.31 -21.69 -2.81
CA LEU A 797 7.45 -22.36 -3.44
C LEU A 797 7.52 -23.85 -3.06
N GLY A 798 7.31 -24.17 -1.78
CA GLY A 798 7.31 -25.53 -1.26
C GLY A 798 6.27 -26.42 -1.93
N TRP A 799 5.03 -25.93 -2.07
CA TRP A 799 3.99 -26.66 -2.80
C TRP A 799 4.31 -26.85 -4.28
N ALA A 800 5.03 -25.92 -4.91
CA ALA A 800 5.45 -26.04 -6.29
C ALA A 800 6.71 -26.92 -6.47
N GLY A 801 7.37 -27.34 -5.38
CA GLY A 801 8.63 -28.09 -5.43
C GLY A 801 9.82 -27.27 -5.95
N ASP A 802 9.81 -25.95 -5.73
CA ASP A 802 10.90 -25.04 -6.10
C ASP A 802 11.89 -24.88 -4.92
N TYR A 803 12.73 -25.89 -4.70
CA TYR A 803 13.69 -25.90 -3.60
C TYR A 803 14.79 -24.85 -3.76
N ASP A 804 15.22 -24.58 -5.00
CA ASP A 804 16.17 -23.52 -5.31
C ASP A 804 15.62 -22.16 -4.86
N GLY A 805 14.33 -21.90 -5.12
CA GLY A 805 13.67 -20.70 -4.63
C GLY A 805 13.64 -20.59 -3.11
N ILE A 806 13.49 -21.69 -2.37
CA ILE A 806 13.55 -21.70 -0.90
C ILE A 806 14.97 -21.36 -0.43
N LEU A 807 15.99 -21.99 -1.02
CA LEU A 807 17.39 -21.72 -0.73
C LEU A 807 17.76 -20.25 -1.01
N GLU A 808 17.34 -19.70 -2.16
CA GLU A 808 17.55 -18.29 -2.52
C GLU A 808 16.99 -17.34 -1.45
N VAL A 809 15.79 -17.62 -0.93
CA VAL A 809 15.16 -16.80 0.12
C VAL A 809 15.90 -16.92 1.44
N VAL A 810 16.30 -18.13 1.84
CA VAL A 810 17.03 -18.33 3.10
C VAL A 810 18.40 -17.64 3.05
N ARG A 811 19.14 -17.79 1.94
CA ARG A 811 20.39 -17.04 1.71
C ARG A 811 20.16 -15.54 1.83
N TRP A 812 19.11 -15.03 1.17
CA TRP A 812 18.74 -13.62 1.25
C TRP A 812 18.38 -13.18 2.68
N MET A 813 17.69 -14.03 3.45
CA MET A 813 17.34 -13.76 4.84
C MET A 813 18.57 -13.68 5.74
N VAL A 814 19.56 -14.56 5.55
CA VAL A 814 20.81 -14.55 6.31
C VAL A 814 21.65 -13.32 5.97
N GLU A 815 21.82 -13.00 4.68
CA GLU A 815 22.58 -11.82 4.25
C GLU A 815 22.02 -10.51 4.83
N HIS A 816 20.72 -10.48 5.12
CA HIS A 816 19.98 -9.28 5.53
C HIS A 816 19.31 -9.40 6.90
N GLU A 817 19.86 -10.25 7.77
CA GLU A 817 19.34 -10.52 9.13
C GLU A 817 19.06 -9.24 9.91
N SER A 818 20.00 -8.29 9.91
CA SER A 818 19.87 -7.02 10.65
C SER A 818 18.65 -6.20 10.21
N VAL A 819 18.31 -6.18 8.93
CA VAL A 819 17.15 -5.44 8.42
C VAL A 819 15.85 -6.20 8.71
N LEU A 820 15.87 -7.53 8.61
CA LEU A 820 14.74 -8.39 8.95
C LEU A 820 14.43 -8.37 10.44
N LYS A 821 15.43 -8.22 11.31
CA LYS A 821 15.25 -8.06 12.75
C LYS A 821 14.35 -6.87 13.09
N HIS A 822 14.54 -5.73 12.44
CA HIS A 822 13.66 -4.57 12.61
C HIS A 822 12.24 -4.85 12.11
N ALA A 823 12.08 -5.57 10.99
CA ALA A 823 10.74 -5.98 10.52
C ALA A 823 10.04 -6.94 11.49
N ARG A 824 10.80 -7.86 12.06
CA ARG A 824 10.36 -8.84 13.06
C ARG A 824 9.91 -8.17 14.36
N GLU A 825 10.67 -7.20 14.87
CA GLU A 825 10.32 -6.45 16.09
C GLU A 825 9.12 -5.51 15.90
N ARG A 826 8.92 -5.03 14.66
CA ARG A 826 7.74 -4.23 14.30
C ARG A 826 6.46 -5.07 14.35
N ASP A 827 6.51 -6.30 13.85
CA ASP A 827 5.36 -7.20 13.76
C ASP A 827 5.03 -7.90 15.09
N ARG A 828 3.76 -7.86 15.51
CA ARG A 828 3.33 -8.46 16.78
C ARG A 828 3.64 -9.95 16.90
N ASN A 829 3.49 -10.69 15.80
CA ASN A 829 3.78 -12.12 15.71
C ASN A 829 5.04 -12.36 14.88
N GLY A 830 5.94 -11.37 14.79
CA GLY A 830 7.10 -11.44 13.89
C GLY A 830 8.00 -12.64 14.21
N GLU A 831 8.33 -12.84 15.48
CA GLU A 831 9.14 -13.98 15.96
C GLU A 831 8.48 -15.32 15.62
N ASP A 832 7.22 -15.49 16.03
CA ASP A 832 6.45 -16.72 15.77
C ASP A 832 6.34 -17.01 14.26
N MET A 833 6.05 -15.99 13.44
CA MET A 833 5.90 -16.16 12.00
C MET A 833 7.23 -16.41 11.29
N LEU A 834 8.33 -15.86 11.80
CA LEU A 834 9.66 -16.19 11.31
C LEU A 834 10.00 -17.64 11.62
N ARG A 835 9.77 -18.10 12.85
CA ARG A 835 9.98 -19.51 13.22
C ARG A 835 9.13 -20.44 12.36
N LEU A 836 7.86 -20.09 12.13
CA LEU A 836 6.98 -20.83 11.21
C LEU A 836 7.50 -20.85 9.76
N SER A 837 8.20 -19.81 9.31
CA SER A 837 8.83 -19.77 7.99
C SER A 837 9.95 -20.80 7.88
N LEU A 838 10.79 -20.92 8.91
CA LEU A 838 11.88 -21.89 8.98
C LEU A 838 11.35 -23.34 9.11
N ILE A 839 10.34 -23.55 9.96
CA ILE A 839 9.66 -24.85 10.08
C ILE A 839 9.04 -25.26 8.74
N ALA A 840 8.37 -24.33 8.05
CA ALA A 840 7.81 -24.59 6.73
C ALA A 840 8.91 -24.94 5.71
N ALA A 841 10.02 -24.19 5.69
CA ALA A 841 11.14 -24.47 4.78
C ALA A 841 11.67 -25.90 4.97
N ARG A 842 11.97 -26.30 6.22
CA ARG A 842 12.37 -27.67 6.55
C ARG A 842 11.33 -28.69 6.08
N GLY A 843 10.07 -28.48 6.48
CA GLY A 843 8.96 -29.37 6.18
C GLY A 843 8.73 -29.63 4.69
N PHE A 844 8.81 -28.59 3.86
CA PHE A 844 8.62 -28.72 2.41
C PHE A 844 9.83 -29.30 1.69
N MET A 845 11.05 -29.11 2.20
CA MET A 845 12.24 -29.72 1.62
C MET A 845 12.35 -31.21 1.96
N GLU A 846 12.11 -31.59 3.21
CA GLU A 846 12.24 -32.99 3.66
C GLU A 846 11.03 -33.84 3.23
N ARG A 847 9.83 -33.24 3.11
CA ARG A 847 8.58 -33.93 2.74
C ARG A 847 8.24 -35.18 3.57
N ALA A 848 8.85 -35.34 4.74
CA ALA A 848 8.65 -36.50 5.61
C ALA A 848 7.16 -36.73 5.96
N TRP A 849 6.36 -35.66 5.99
CA TRP A 849 4.92 -35.68 6.26
C TRP A 849 4.05 -36.24 5.11
N LEU A 850 4.60 -36.46 3.91
CA LEU A 850 3.90 -37.11 2.78
C LEU A 850 4.08 -38.64 2.77
N VAL A 851 4.96 -39.18 3.62
CA VAL A 851 5.24 -40.61 3.71
C VAL A 851 4.44 -41.20 4.87
N SER A 852 3.26 -41.76 4.60
CA SER A 852 2.51 -42.57 5.57
C SER A 852 2.83 -44.05 5.36
N ASP A 853 3.47 -44.67 6.35
CA ASP A 853 3.64 -46.11 6.61
C ASP A 853 3.90 -47.07 5.43
N THR A 854 5.19 -47.35 5.18
CA THR A 854 5.62 -48.73 4.89
C THR A 854 6.60 -49.16 5.97
N PRO A 855 6.39 -50.30 6.66
CA PRO A 855 7.30 -50.76 7.69
C PRO A 855 8.66 -51.05 7.06
N ARG A 856 9.71 -50.54 7.72
CA ARG A 856 11.10 -50.90 7.43
C ARG A 856 11.28 -52.41 7.63
N THR A 857 11.11 -53.20 6.58
CA THR A 857 11.76 -54.50 6.46
C THR A 857 13.00 -54.33 5.62
N ALA A 858 14.15 -54.30 6.29
CA ALA A 858 15.42 -54.57 5.65
C ALA A 858 15.35 -55.98 5.04
N PRO A 859 15.69 -56.18 3.75
CA PRO A 859 16.01 -57.51 3.27
C PRO A 859 17.45 -57.81 3.66
N GLU A 860 17.58 -58.85 4.47
CA GLU A 860 18.82 -59.56 4.76
C GLU A 860 19.48 -60.04 3.46
N HIS A 861 20.80 -60.08 3.51
CA HIS A 861 21.69 -60.74 2.55
C HIS A 861 21.20 -62.14 2.17
N LYS A 862 21.13 -62.43 0.85
CA LYS A 862 21.56 -63.71 0.27
C LYS A 862 22.20 -63.53 -1.10
N ASP A 863 23.27 -64.29 -1.24
CA ASP A 863 24.34 -64.33 -2.24
C ASP A 863 23.97 -64.57 -3.73
N GLU A 864 24.84 -64.01 -4.57
CA GLU A 864 25.45 -64.49 -5.83
C GLU A 864 24.67 -65.39 -6.82
N GLN A 865 24.56 -64.95 -8.09
CA GLN A 865 25.33 -65.50 -9.22
C GLN A 865 25.10 -64.75 -10.56
N SER A 866 26.22 -64.29 -11.13
CA SER A 866 26.59 -64.20 -12.57
C SER A 866 25.51 -64.13 -13.66
N SER A 867 25.51 -63.06 -14.46
CA SER A 867 25.88 -63.14 -15.90
C SER A 867 25.81 -61.78 -16.61
N LYS A 868 26.64 -61.68 -17.65
CA LYS A 868 27.07 -60.52 -18.43
C LYS A 868 26.03 -59.96 -19.41
N ASP A 869 26.26 -58.69 -19.75
CA ASP A 869 26.00 -58.02 -21.04
C ASP A 869 24.61 -58.14 -21.67
N VAL A 870 23.80 -57.07 -21.57
CA VAL A 870 23.06 -56.44 -22.69
C VAL A 870 22.58 -55.06 -22.21
N LEU A 871 23.00 -53.98 -22.91
CA LEU A 871 22.36 -52.67 -22.84
C LEU A 871 20.89 -52.76 -23.29
N PRO A 872 19.88 -52.31 -22.55
CA PRO A 872 18.60 -52.01 -23.14
C PRO A 872 18.57 -50.56 -23.59
N ALA A 873 18.36 -50.39 -24.88
CA ALA A 873 17.96 -49.14 -25.51
C ALA A 873 16.76 -48.53 -24.79
N PHE A 874 16.79 -47.19 -24.66
CA PHE A 874 15.64 -46.37 -24.29
C PHE A 874 14.44 -46.72 -25.20
N PRO A 875 13.26 -47.08 -24.64
CA PRO A 875 12.02 -47.02 -25.40
C PRO A 875 11.58 -45.56 -25.55
N PRO A 876 10.84 -45.21 -26.61
CA PRO A 876 10.35 -43.86 -26.83
C PRO A 876 9.27 -43.52 -25.81
N GLU A 877 9.32 -42.29 -25.28
CA GLU A 877 8.34 -41.67 -24.41
C GLU A 877 6.93 -41.79 -25.01
N THR A 878 6.09 -42.68 -24.48
CA THR A 878 4.65 -42.67 -24.72
C THR A 878 3.99 -41.67 -23.77
N GLU A 879 3.07 -40.87 -24.31
CA GLU A 879 2.38 -39.74 -23.63
C GLU A 879 1.59 -40.14 -22.36
N GLU A 880 1.46 -41.44 -22.07
CA GLU A 880 0.72 -41.99 -20.92
C GLU A 880 1.50 -41.94 -19.58
N GLU A 881 2.82 -41.68 -19.59
CA GLU A 881 3.65 -41.64 -18.36
C GLU A 881 3.79 -40.25 -17.69
N GLY A 882 3.16 -39.20 -18.24
CA GLY A 882 3.39 -37.80 -17.81
C GLY A 882 2.86 -37.45 -16.41
N VAL A 883 1.67 -37.96 -16.03
CA VAL A 883 1.01 -37.63 -14.75
C VAL A 883 1.73 -38.22 -13.55
N PRO A 884 2.06 -39.54 -13.55
CA PRO A 884 2.79 -40.15 -12.44
C PRO A 884 4.16 -39.51 -12.21
N HIS A 885 4.85 -39.10 -13.28
CA HIS A 885 6.15 -38.45 -13.17
C HIS A 885 6.08 -37.10 -12.44
N ILE A 886 5.16 -36.21 -12.84
CA ILE A 886 5.01 -34.89 -12.20
C ILE A 886 4.61 -35.03 -10.73
N LEU A 887 3.70 -35.95 -10.41
CA LEU A 887 3.30 -36.22 -9.02
C LEU A 887 4.45 -36.78 -8.18
N ARG A 888 5.26 -37.68 -8.74
CA ARG A 888 6.47 -38.20 -8.08
C ARG A 888 7.49 -37.09 -7.79
N VAL A 889 7.75 -36.20 -8.75
CA VAL A 889 8.64 -35.03 -8.54
C VAL A 889 8.12 -34.10 -7.44
N MET A 890 6.80 -33.97 -7.32
CA MET A 890 6.17 -33.24 -6.24
C MET A 890 6.06 -34.03 -4.94
N GLN A 891 6.57 -35.25 -4.84
CA GLN A 891 6.62 -36.03 -3.60
C GLN A 891 8.07 -36.29 -3.17
N THR A 892 9.02 -36.21 -4.10
CA THR A 892 10.45 -36.41 -3.82
C THR A 892 11.01 -35.31 -2.94
N PRO A 893 11.79 -35.66 -1.88
CA PRO A 893 12.49 -34.67 -1.06
C PRO A 893 13.50 -33.86 -1.88
N ALA A 894 13.92 -32.73 -1.33
CA ALA A 894 15.00 -31.94 -1.90
C ALA A 894 16.33 -32.72 -1.89
N PRO A 895 17.25 -32.45 -2.83
CA PRO A 895 18.61 -32.98 -2.80
C PRO A 895 19.28 -32.72 -1.44
N ILE A 896 20.02 -33.71 -0.94
CA ILE A 896 20.69 -33.66 0.37
C ILE A 896 21.61 -32.43 0.48
N GLU A 897 22.27 -32.06 -0.63
CA GLU A 897 23.14 -30.88 -0.73
C GLU A 897 22.39 -29.58 -0.40
N ILE A 898 21.18 -29.39 -0.95
CA ILE A 898 20.36 -28.20 -0.70
C ILE A 898 19.88 -28.17 0.75
N ILE A 899 19.48 -29.32 1.31
CA ILE A 899 19.04 -29.40 2.71
C ILE A 899 20.20 -29.07 3.65
N ALA A 900 21.38 -29.63 3.40
CA ALA A 900 22.58 -29.39 4.19
C ALA A 900 22.97 -27.90 4.17
N GLU A 901 22.93 -27.27 2.98
CA GLU A 901 23.25 -25.86 2.86
C GLU A 901 22.24 -24.95 3.57
N VAL A 902 20.93 -25.18 3.38
CA VAL A 902 19.89 -24.41 4.07
C VAL A 902 20.02 -24.58 5.58
N ARG A 903 20.36 -25.78 6.05
CA ARG A 903 20.59 -26.05 7.48
C ARG A 903 21.78 -25.25 8.02
N GLU A 904 22.92 -25.28 7.32
CA GLU A 904 24.12 -24.51 7.71
C GLU A 904 23.81 -23.00 7.78
N LEU A 905 23.09 -22.48 6.80
CA LEU A 905 22.66 -21.08 6.77
C LEU A 905 21.77 -20.73 7.96
N VAL A 906 20.80 -21.57 8.31
CA VAL A 906 19.89 -21.33 9.44
C VAL A 906 20.62 -21.44 10.79
N GLU A 907 21.52 -22.42 10.93
CA GLU A 907 22.32 -22.61 12.15
C GLU A 907 23.37 -21.51 12.34
N SER A 908 23.79 -20.83 11.27
CA SER A 908 24.72 -19.68 11.35
C SER A 908 24.12 -18.46 12.08
N VAL A 909 22.79 -18.38 12.22
CA VAL A 909 22.10 -17.27 12.88
C VAL A 909 21.55 -17.73 14.24
N GLU A 910 22.27 -17.40 15.31
CA GLU A 910 21.90 -17.78 16.70
C GLU A 910 20.47 -17.36 17.07
N ALA A 911 20.03 -16.18 16.60
CA ALA A 911 18.71 -15.62 16.89
C ALA A 911 17.54 -16.45 16.33
N TRP A 912 17.78 -17.42 15.44
CA TRP A 912 16.75 -18.25 14.81
C TRP A 912 16.49 -19.57 15.54
N GLN A 913 17.20 -19.82 16.64
CA GLN A 913 17.05 -21.02 17.49
C GLN A 913 17.38 -22.34 16.77
N GLY A 914 18.31 -22.28 15.80
CA GLY A 914 18.80 -23.45 15.07
C GLY A 914 17.77 -24.12 14.15
N TRP A 915 18.14 -25.29 13.62
CA TRP A 915 17.26 -26.09 12.75
C TRP A 915 15.95 -26.45 13.46
N ALA A 916 14.83 -26.46 12.72
CA ALA A 916 13.54 -26.85 13.28
C ALA A 916 13.59 -28.28 13.82
N THR A 917 12.92 -28.58 14.93
CA THR A 917 12.83 -29.93 15.51
C THR A 917 11.74 -30.77 14.85
N ASP A 918 11.83 -32.10 14.94
CA ASP A 918 10.82 -32.99 14.34
C ASP A 918 9.41 -32.74 14.92
N ALA A 919 9.33 -32.53 16.23
CA ALA A 919 8.09 -32.18 16.92
C ALA A 919 7.46 -30.86 16.40
N GLU A 920 8.27 -29.84 16.09
CA GLU A 920 7.77 -28.59 15.51
C GLU A 920 7.24 -28.78 14.09
N VAL A 921 7.89 -29.61 13.27
CA VAL A 921 7.45 -29.94 11.92
C VAL A 921 6.15 -30.73 11.96
N GLU A 922 6.08 -31.77 12.79
CA GLU A 922 4.86 -32.56 13.01
C GLU A 922 3.71 -31.68 13.50
N GLU A 923 3.95 -30.81 14.50
CA GLU A 923 2.95 -29.87 15.01
C GLU A 923 2.43 -28.93 13.92
N TYR A 924 3.32 -28.46 13.04
CA TYR A 924 3.00 -27.54 11.97
C TYR A 924 2.07 -28.17 10.92
N PHE A 925 2.37 -29.39 10.47
CA PHE A 925 1.50 -30.12 9.53
C PHE A 925 0.29 -30.78 10.21
N ALA A 926 0.30 -30.89 11.54
CA ALA A 926 -0.86 -31.30 12.32
C ALA A 926 -1.90 -30.17 12.54
N ASP A 927 -1.67 -28.92 12.09
CA ASP A 927 -2.72 -27.88 12.13
C ASP A 927 -3.89 -28.29 11.22
N ARG A 928 -5.14 -27.97 11.59
CA ARG A 928 -6.36 -28.27 10.82
C ARG A 928 -6.27 -27.74 9.38
N ARG A 929 -5.52 -26.66 9.17
CA ARG A 929 -5.22 -26.07 7.85
C ARG A 929 -4.44 -27.00 6.92
N PHE A 930 -3.76 -27.99 7.48
CA PHE A 930 -3.07 -29.07 6.79
C PHE A 930 -3.77 -30.42 6.99
N ARG A 931 -4.54 -30.64 8.08
CA ARG A 931 -5.37 -31.87 8.23
C ARG A 931 -6.58 -31.92 7.32
N GLU A 932 -7.30 -30.82 7.08
CA GLU A 932 -8.28 -30.78 5.98
C GLU A 932 -7.61 -31.02 4.60
N LEU A 933 -6.27 -30.91 4.52
CA LEU A 933 -5.44 -31.25 3.36
C LEU A 933 -4.81 -32.66 3.42
N LEU A 934 -4.79 -33.35 4.58
CA LEU A 934 -4.12 -34.64 4.82
C LEU A 934 -5.11 -35.79 5.13
N ASP A 935 -6.25 -35.50 5.75
CA ASP A 935 -7.29 -36.49 6.08
C ASP A 935 -7.93 -37.10 4.82
N THR A 936 -7.75 -36.50 3.64
CA THR A 936 -8.11 -37.11 2.34
C THR A 936 -7.11 -38.16 1.86
N THR A 937 -5.86 -38.14 2.35
CA THR A 937 -4.84 -39.17 2.05
C THR A 937 -4.90 -40.37 3.01
N ALA A 938 -5.40 -40.19 4.24
CA ALA A 938 -5.55 -41.25 5.24
C ALA A 938 -6.81 -42.14 5.04
N SER A 939 -7.68 -41.81 4.08
CA SER A 939 -8.81 -42.66 3.65
C SER A 939 -8.39 -43.91 2.84
N LYS A 940 -7.09 -44.16 2.73
CA LYS A 940 -6.53 -45.42 2.22
C LYS A 940 -5.68 -46.07 3.30
N ASN A 941 -6.36 -46.72 4.24
CA ASN A 941 -5.98 -48.04 4.75
C ASN A 941 -7.26 -48.82 5.03
#